data_AF-A0A953Y5T9-F1
#
_entry.id   AF-A0A953Y5T9-F1
#
_cell.length_a   1.000
_cell.length_b   1.000
_cell.length_c   1.000
_cell.angle_alpha   90.00
_cell.angle_beta   90.00
_cell.angle_gamma   90.00
#
_symmetry.space_group_name_H-M   'P 1'
#
loop_
_entity.id
_entity.type
_entity.pdbx_description
1 polymer ?
#
loop_
_entity_poly.entity_id
_entity_poly.type
_entity_poly.pdbx_seq_one_letter_code
_entity_poly.pdbx_strand_id
1 'polypeptide(L)'
;MSDAELSGFLDDELTPEEEERVRARLSLDAGAPRSLAEFEALQELVRDVVPVPSAAAWSAFDAELGRQLDGTAQPFASRGLPVWGRVLLAASVLVSALGLARWLGGEERTVLAGQRLPDVPRVYVAPQWTSGDPRPLPPLAGILEGRLDLTPAQVAALGSHGLVQVPCPGRSLRELYPLEPAAGELPPLASADASLLIYGAVASRLALELEEQIVRPEVQGVVDLLGRELAQLARDGRGQETRSAARAAQEYVGVLAALEGLPMTLSQAANGRVQAEVAQVRTAVGPARSPVLSALCGREVVLDYAALRDRGLFAHAPRLDGHARAMRWLSAAGLPLEPRDPAASRVSCVLVLALARGQLADGRYGFGALARLEAALEVIYGRPDAVTPFEMLEAMRRVLAQQSLAPSMLSDAVVSRVATVAAELTPRPTLGPAGPGELAGVHLLGRLRSLEGQALARLSPAHVPSRTRSSAYDLLGVLADPVAGRRLRSVVSAEGSDGSDPEAYDVALAALREEARPWWDPSRPVPTRACLEQGRLWTVAALLRRRGLAPVASLNDPWYRDRLVLAALAACNAPPPAPEELPPIDGAGPTPVLEPLPELHARLAFSAARLRDVGEQLLADGWGSPAVQALDQLARLEQALTAASQDVLADRPVATSTQAALAKYVPTLRALAPLDVRSVEDLGRGTGGVLHRGVLGLERLVLIGVDPATRRLRVASGAALVANEWWAATPQASVDEGAPDPTWAAHRVSGRKQ
;
A
#
# COMPACT_ATOMS: atom_id res chain seq x y z
N MET A 1 -20.66 16.35 -34.33
CA MET A 1 -21.13 15.18 -33.57
C MET A 1 -21.49 15.68 -32.20
N SER A 2 -22.66 15.33 -31.67
CA SER A 2 -23.05 15.72 -30.31
C SER A 2 -22.38 14.83 -29.26
N ASP A 3 -22.21 15.32 -28.03
CA ASP A 3 -21.63 14.54 -26.94
C ASP A 3 -22.46 13.28 -26.63
N ALA A 4 -23.78 13.33 -26.85
CA ALA A 4 -24.68 12.18 -26.70
C ALA A 4 -24.47 11.12 -27.81
N GLU A 5 -24.27 11.54 -29.06
CA GLU A 5 -23.94 10.61 -30.17
C GLU A 5 -22.57 9.96 -29.95
N LEU A 6 -21.58 10.70 -29.42
CA LEU A 6 -20.25 10.16 -29.15
C LEU A 6 -20.27 9.24 -27.92
N SER A 7 -20.94 9.61 -26.83
CA SER A 7 -21.07 8.72 -25.66
C SER A 7 -21.80 7.43 -26.03
N GLY A 8 -22.97 7.53 -26.69
CA GLY A 8 -23.69 6.34 -27.12
C GLY A 8 -22.89 5.45 -28.07
N PHE A 9 -22.03 6.04 -28.91
CA PHE A 9 -21.11 5.29 -29.78
C PHE A 9 -20.02 4.56 -29.00
N LEU A 10 -19.46 5.19 -27.96
CA LEU A 10 -18.42 4.60 -27.12
C LEU A 10 -18.98 3.54 -26.15
N ASP A 11 -20.26 3.64 -25.80
CA ASP A 11 -20.94 2.79 -24.81
C ASP A 11 -21.73 1.62 -25.45
N ASP A 12 -21.62 1.39 -26.78
CA ASP A 12 -22.39 0.40 -27.55
C ASP A 12 -23.94 0.59 -27.46
N GLU A 13 -24.41 1.82 -27.25
CA GLU A 13 -25.85 2.13 -27.08
C GLU A 13 -26.56 2.59 -28.36
N LEU A 14 -25.82 2.83 -29.44
CA LEU A 14 -26.38 3.27 -30.73
C LEU A 14 -27.00 2.13 -31.53
N THR A 15 -28.03 2.47 -32.31
CA THR A 15 -28.49 1.55 -33.36
C THR A 15 -27.42 1.40 -34.45
N PRO A 16 -27.39 0.31 -35.22
CA PRO A 16 -26.40 0.12 -36.30
C PRO A 16 -26.36 1.28 -37.31
N GLU A 17 -27.52 1.89 -37.59
CA GLU A 17 -27.65 3.04 -38.50
C GLU A 17 -27.14 4.36 -37.89
N GLU A 18 -27.07 4.46 -36.57
CA GLU A 18 -26.47 5.60 -35.86
C GLU A 18 -24.97 5.40 -35.70
N GLU A 19 -24.55 4.17 -35.40
CA GLU A 19 -23.15 3.76 -35.30
C GLU A 19 -22.40 3.99 -36.62
N GLU A 20 -22.97 3.54 -37.75
CA GLU A 20 -22.39 3.75 -39.08
C GLU A 20 -22.29 5.25 -39.43
N ARG A 21 -23.27 6.05 -38.99
CA ARG A 21 -23.30 7.50 -39.17
C ARG A 21 -22.24 8.20 -38.34
N VAL A 22 -21.98 7.73 -37.12
CA VAL A 22 -20.91 8.23 -36.26
C VAL A 22 -19.55 7.83 -36.81
N ARG A 23 -19.34 6.58 -37.25
CA ARG A 23 -18.10 6.15 -37.93
C ARG A 23 -17.81 6.95 -39.18
N ALA A 24 -18.82 7.20 -40.01
CA ALA A 24 -18.68 8.02 -41.22
C ALA A 24 -18.33 9.48 -40.91
N ARG A 25 -18.73 10.01 -39.75
CA ARG A 25 -18.35 11.36 -39.29
C ARG A 25 -16.95 11.37 -38.69
N LEU A 26 -16.59 10.35 -37.92
CA LEU A 26 -15.25 10.19 -37.33
C LEU A 26 -14.18 9.98 -38.41
N SER A 27 -14.49 9.29 -39.51
CA SER A 27 -13.53 9.09 -40.61
C SER A 27 -13.18 10.37 -41.38
N LEU A 28 -13.96 11.44 -41.22
CA LEU A 28 -13.67 12.76 -41.81
C LEU A 28 -12.69 13.59 -40.96
N ASP A 29 -12.44 13.21 -39.70
CA ASP A 29 -11.44 13.82 -38.83
C ASP A 29 -10.13 13.04 -38.93
N ALA A 30 -9.04 13.71 -39.32
CA ALA A 30 -7.74 13.07 -39.53
C ALA A 30 -7.12 12.46 -38.25
N GLY A 31 -7.56 12.88 -37.05
CA GLY A 31 -7.10 12.34 -35.77
C GLY A 31 -7.97 11.23 -35.19
N ALA A 32 -9.26 11.19 -35.55
CA ALA A 32 -10.24 10.32 -34.93
C ALA A 32 -10.05 8.82 -35.20
N PRO A 33 -9.64 8.34 -36.40
CA PRO A 33 -9.39 6.92 -36.62
C PRO A 33 -8.31 6.35 -35.70
N ARG A 34 -7.29 7.16 -35.37
CA ARG A 34 -6.23 6.76 -34.45
C ARG A 34 -6.73 6.72 -33.01
N SER A 35 -7.45 7.75 -32.56
CA SER A 35 -8.02 7.78 -31.21
C SER A 35 -9.10 6.70 -31.02
N LEU A 36 -9.86 6.38 -32.07
CA LEU A 36 -10.84 5.31 -32.07
C LEU A 36 -10.17 3.93 -32.03
N ALA A 37 -9.13 3.70 -32.83
CA ALA A 37 -8.35 2.47 -32.76
C ALA A 37 -7.63 2.32 -31.41
N GLU A 38 -7.12 3.42 -30.82
CA GLU A 38 -6.53 3.43 -29.48
C GLU A 38 -7.59 3.16 -28.39
N PHE A 39 -8.82 3.67 -28.54
CA PHE A 39 -9.94 3.43 -27.64
C PHE A 39 -10.54 2.03 -27.79
N GLU A 40 -10.76 1.52 -29.00
CA GLU A 40 -11.20 0.16 -29.29
C GLU A 40 -10.16 -0.85 -28.82
N ALA A 41 -8.86 -0.61 -29.05
CA ALA A 41 -7.80 -1.43 -28.47
C ALA A 41 -7.78 -1.36 -26.94
N LEU A 42 -8.11 -0.21 -26.34
CA LEU A 42 -8.25 -0.06 -24.88
C LEU A 42 -9.50 -0.79 -24.37
N GLN A 43 -10.63 -0.74 -25.10
CA GLN A 43 -11.88 -1.42 -24.75
C GLN A 43 -11.77 -2.92 -24.92
N GLU A 44 -11.11 -3.42 -25.96
CA GLU A 44 -10.82 -4.83 -26.17
C GLU A 44 -9.87 -5.34 -25.08
N LEU A 45 -8.84 -4.54 -24.72
CA LEU A 45 -7.98 -4.78 -23.56
C LEU A 45 -8.72 -4.66 -22.21
N VAL A 46 -9.84 -3.95 -22.13
CA VAL A 46 -10.66 -3.85 -20.91
C VAL A 46 -11.71 -4.97 -20.85
N ARG A 47 -12.32 -5.36 -21.98
CA ARG A 47 -13.26 -6.48 -22.12
C ARG A 47 -12.60 -7.82 -21.81
N ASP A 48 -11.36 -8.02 -22.27
CA ASP A 48 -10.63 -9.27 -22.05
C ASP A 48 -9.90 -9.32 -20.70
N VAL A 49 -9.90 -8.21 -19.95
CA VAL A 49 -9.06 -8.08 -18.75
C VAL A 49 -9.77 -7.51 -17.52
N VAL A 50 -11.00 -8.02 -17.31
CA VAL A 50 -11.63 -8.32 -16.01
C VAL A 50 -12.88 -7.53 -15.66
N PRO A 51 -14.03 -8.22 -15.52
CA PRO A 51 -15.09 -7.74 -14.66
C PRO A 51 -14.68 -7.97 -13.21
N VAL A 52 -14.54 -6.89 -12.43
CA VAL A 52 -14.76 -7.00 -10.98
C VAL A 52 -16.20 -7.49 -10.83
N PRO A 53 -16.47 -8.53 -10.03
CA PRO A 53 -17.84 -8.98 -9.83
C PRO A 53 -18.69 -7.79 -9.38
N SER A 54 -19.67 -7.39 -10.19
CA SER A 54 -20.70 -6.44 -9.75
C SER A 54 -21.39 -6.97 -8.49
N ALA A 55 -22.15 -6.14 -7.77
CA ALA A 55 -22.97 -6.64 -6.66
C ALA A 55 -23.83 -7.87 -7.06
N ALA A 56 -24.28 -7.92 -8.32
CA ALA A 56 -24.97 -9.08 -8.88
C ALA A 56 -24.07 -10.31 -9.05
N ALA A 57 -22.80 -10.15 -9.43
CA ALA A 57 -21.85 -11.26 -9.53
C ALA A 57 -21.37 -11.77 -8.16
N TRP A 58 -21.30 -10.92 -7.13
CA TRP A 58 -21.15 -11.37 -5.73
C TRP A 58 -22.36 -12.17 -5.26
N SER A 59 -23.57 -11.68 -5.56
CA SER A 59 -24.80 -12.44 -5.29
C SER A 59 -24.83 -13.77 -6.05
N ALA A 60 -24.32 -13.82 -7.28
CA ALA A 60 -24.19 -15.05 -8.06
C ALA A 60 -23.13 -16.00 -7.47
N PHE A 61 -22.00 -15.49 -6.98
CA PHE A 61 -21.01 -16.26 -6.24
C PHE A 61 -21.62 -16.84 -4.96
N ASP A 62 -22.34 -16.05 -4.16
CA ASP A 62 -23.04 -16.51 -2.96
C ASP A 62 -24.09 -17.59 -3.29
N ALA A 63 -24.83 -17.42 -4.39
CA ALA A 63 -25.80 -18.40 -4.86
C ALA A 63 -25.14 -19.70 -5.39
N GLU A 64 -23.99 -19.62 -6.05
CA GLU A 64 -23.21 -20.79 -6.48
C GLU A 64 -22.58 -21.50 -5.28
N LEU A 65 -21.99 -20.76 -4.34
CA LEU A 65 -21.45 -21.32 -3.11
C LEU A 65 -22.56 -21.99 -2.29
N GLY A 66 -23.71 -21.34 -2.14
CA GLY A 66 -24.92 -21.92 -1.54
C GLY A 66 -25.35 -23.20 -2.24
N ARG A 67 -25.43 -23.21 -3.58
CA ARG A 67 -25.73 -24.43 -4.35
C ARG A 67 -24.69 -25.54 -4.17
N GLN A 68 -23.40 -25.23 -4.06
CA GLN A 68 -22.36 -26.23 -3.81
C GLN A 68 -22.43 -26.80 -2.38
N LEU A 69 -22.76 -25.95 -1.40
CA LEU A 69 -22.94 -26.36 0.00
C LEU A 69 -24.25 -27.16 0.18
N ASP A 70 -25.33 -26.78 -0.49
CA ASP A 70 -26.65 -27.44 -0.41
C ASP A 70 -26.70 -28.71 -1.28
N GLY A 71 -26.10 -28.68 -2.47
CA GLY A 71 -26.05 -29.81 -3.40
C GLY A 71 -25.21 -30.99 -2.90
N THR A 72 -24.34 -30.77 -1.91
CA THR A 72 -23.54 -31.83 -1.26
C THR A 72 -24.26 -32.51 -0.08
N ALA A 73 -25.49 -32.11 0.23
CA ALA A 73 -26.36 -32.79 1.20
C ALA A 73 -27.09 -34.03 0.61
N GLN A 74 -26.98 -34.30 -0.70
CA GLN A 74 -27.48 -35.55 -1.29
C GLN A 74 -26.36 -36.60 -1.47
N PRO A 75 -26.53 -37.84 -1.00
CA PRO A 75 -25.51 -38.87 -1.09
C PRO A 75 -25.38 -39.38 -2.53
N PHE A 76 -24.34 -38.93 -3.24
CA PHE A 76 -23.92 -39.52 -4.51
C PHE A 76 -23.22 -40.86 -4.27
N ALA A 77 -24.00 -41.94 -4.37
CA ALA A 77 -23.47 -43.29 -4.50
C ALA A 77 -22.90 -43.51 -5.92
N SER A 78 -21.64 -43.98 -5.94
CA SER A 78 -21.01 -44.79 -7.00
C SER A 78 -20.93 -44.24 -8.43
N ARG A 79 -19.78 -43.63 -8.78
CA ARG A 79 -19.06 -43.94 -10.04
C ARG A 79 -17.55 -43.90 -9.82
N GLY A 80 -16.88 -45.02 -10.08
CA GLY A 80 -15.44 -45.18 -9.91
C GLY A 80 -14.63 -44.37 -10.93
N LEU A 81 -13.52 -43.79 -10.47
CA LEU A 81 -12.52 -43.12 -11.31
C LEU A 81 -11.62 -44.16 -12.00
N PRO A 82 -11.30 -43.99 -13.30
CA PRO A 82 -10.54 -44.96 -14.09
C PRO A 82 -9.03 -44.91 -13.85
N VAL A 83 -8.38 -46.00 -14.24
CA VAL A 83 -6.97 -46.43 -14.08
C VAL A 83 -5.91 -45.35 -14.43
N TRP A 84 -6.23 -44.33 -15.22
CA TRP A 84 -5.30 -43.29 -15.67
C TRP A 84 -4.72 -42.41 -14.55
N GLY A 85 -5.46 -42.18 -13.45
CA GLY A 85 -4.97 -41.38 -12.32
C GLY A 85 -3.77 -42.00 -11.59
N ARG A 86 -3.64 -43.34 -11.61
CA ARG A 86 -2.50 -44.04 -10.98
C ARG A 86 -1.23 -43.98 -11.82
N VAL A 87 -1.36 -43.84 -13.14
CA VAL A 87 -0.22 -43.76 -14.07
C VAL A 87 0.47 -42.40 -13.99
N LEU A 88 -0.31 -41.32 -13.87
CA LEU A 88 0.23 -39.96 -13.75
C LEU A 88 0.96 -39.72 -12.40
N LEU A 89 0.48 -40.35 -11.33
CA LEU A 89 1.14 -40.29 -10.01
C LEU A 89 2.51 -40.98 -10.00
N ALA A 90 2.66 -42.11 -10.72
CA ALA A 90 3.93 -42.81 -10.80
C ALA A 90 5.01 -42.02 -11.59
N ALA A 91 4.59 -41.28 -12.62
CA ALA A 91 5.49 -40.44 -13.41
C ALA A 91 6.05 -39.24 -12.63
N SER A 92 5.24 -38.60 -11.76
CA SER A 92 5.69 -37.45 -10.97
C SER A 92 6.69 -37.82 -9.87
N VAL A 93 6.56 -39.01 -9.29
CA VAL A 93 7.50 -39.55 -8.29
C VAL A 93 8.89 -39.78 -8.91
N LEU A 94 8.96 -40.26 -10.16
CA LEU A 94 10.22 -40.52 -10.84
C LEU A 94 11.00 -39.24 -11.17
N VAL A 95 10.30 -38.19 -11.63
CA VAL A 95 10.90 -36.88 -11.94
C VAL A 95 11.41 -36.19 -10.67
N SER A 96 10.69 -36.33 -9.56
CA SER A 96 11.07 -35.74 -8.26
C SER A 96 12.30 -36.43 -7.65
N ALA A 97 12.43 -37.75 -7.81
CA ALA A 97 13.61 -38.49 -7.33
C ALA A 97 14.91 -38.12 -8.09
N LEU A 98 14.81 -37.82 -9.39
CA LEU A 98 15.94 -37.39 -10.22
C LEU A 98 16.41 -35.95 -9.89
N GLY A 99 15.49 -35.06 -9.50
CA GLY A 99 15.84 -33.71 -9.04
C GLY A 99 16.57 -33.70 -7.68
N LEU A 100 16.16 -34.59 -6.76
CA LEU A 100 16.74 -34.67 -5.42
C LEU A 100 18.18 -35.23 -5.44
N ALA A 101 18.46 -36.18 -6.34
CA ALA A 101 19.80 -36.77 -6.49
C ALA A 101 20.85 -35.76 -7.00
N ARG A 102 20.42 -34.73 -7.74
CA ARG A 102 21.30 -33.68 -8.28
C ARG A 102 21.61 -32.58 -7.26
N TRP A 103 20.72 -32.39 -6.28
CA TRP A 103 20.84 -31.37 -5.24
C TRP A 103 21.73 -31.80 -4.07
N LEU A 104 21.79 -33.11 -3.78
CA LEU A 104 22.61 -33.66 -2.69
C LEU A 104 24.12 -33.75 -2.98
N GLY A 105 24.58 -33.27 -4.15
CA GLY A 105 25.97 -33.41 -4.63
C GLY A 105 26.87 -32.18 -4.53
N GLY A 106 26.46 -31.11 -3.85
CA GLY A 106 27.27 -29.88 -3.74
C GLY A 106 27.76 -29.60 -2.30
N GLU A 107 29.07 -29.74 -2.07
CA GLU A 107 29.77 -29.34 -0.84
C GLU A 107 30.29 -27.90 -0.95
N GLU A 108 30.06 -27.06 0.06
CA GLU A 108 31.12 -26.60 0.98
C GLU A 108 30.56 -25.74 2.14
N ARG A 109 31.13 -25.98 3.33
CA ARG A 109 30.98 -25.25 4.60
C ARG A 109 32.12 -24.21 4.68
N THR A 110 32.12 -23.11 5.43
CA THR A 110 32.21 -23.05 6.91
C THR A 110 32.21 -21.57 7.40
N VAL A 111 32.01 -21.41 8.71
CA VAL A 111 31.65 -20.26 9.56
C VAL A 111 32.86 -19.51 10.14
N LEU A 112 32.76 -18.19 10.44
CA LEU A 112 32.92 -17.59 11.80
C LEU A 112 33.05 -16.03 11.88
N ALA A 113 32.16 -15.47 12.70
CA ALA A 113 32.35 -14.47 13.79
C ALA A 113 32.66 -12.97 13.53
N GLY A 114 31.71 -12.11 13.95
CA GLY A 114 31.87 -11.21 15.11
C GLY A 114 32.29 -9.75 14.89
N GLN A 115 31.35 -8.80 15.07
CA GLN A 115 31.39 -7.66 16.00
C GLN A 115 30.21 -6.69 15.76
N ARG A 116 29.56 -6.21 16.84
CA ARG A 116 28.49 -5.20 16.80
C ARG A 116 29.11 -3.80 16.78
N LEU A 117 28.72 -2.99 15.80
CA LEU A 117 28.95 -1.55 15.74
C LEU A 117 27.62 -0.80 15.91
N PRO A 118 27.65 0.43 16.47
CA PRO A 118 26.44 1.14 16.93
C PRO A 118 25.57 1.65 15.78
N ASP A 119 24.25 1.70 16.03
CA ASP A 119 23.26 2.31 15.13
C ASP A 119 23.47 3.83 15.03
N VAL A 120 23.77 4.32 13.83
CA VAL A 120 23.82 5.75 13.53
C VAL A 120 22.54 6.14 12.80
N PRO A 121 21.77 7.13 13.28
CA PRO A 121 20.58 7.62 12.56
C PRO A 121 21.00 8.22 11.21
N ARG A 122 20.38 7.77 10.12
CA ARG A 122 20.52 8.40 8.80
C ARG A 122 19.60 9.61 8.72
N VAL A 123 20.02 10.74 9.29
CA VAL A 123 19.41 12.02 8.92
C VAL A 123 19.95 12.36 7.54
N TYR A 124 19.09 12.40 6.51
CA TYR A 124 19.53 12.75 5.16
C TYR A 124 20.04 14.19 5.18
N VAL A 125 21.35 14.34 5.02
CA VAL A 125 22.05 15.62 5.07
C VAL A 125 21.92 16.29 3.70
N ALA A 126 21.43 17.52 3.64
CA ALA A 126 21.58 18.34 2.44
C ALA A 126 23.08 18.49 2.14
N PRO A 127 23.57 18.12 0.94
CA PRO A 127 24.98 18.33 0.61
C PRO A 127 25.30 19.83 0.67
N GLN A 128 26.49 20.15 1.19
CA GLN A 128 27.15 21.38 0.76
C GLN A 128 27.48 21.20 -0.72
N TRP A 129 26.74 21.91 -1.58
CA TRP A 129 26.77 21.78 -3.02
C TRP A 129 28.14 22.21 -3.58
N THR A 130 28.91 21.26 -4.10
CA THR A 130 30.12 21.56 -4.86
C THR A 130 29.83 21.53 -6.37
N SER A 131 30.16 22.66 -6.99
CA SER A 131 30.12 23.03 -8.40
C SER A 131 30.22 21.90 -9.44
N GLY A 132 29.10 21.52 -10.02
CA GLY A 132 29.05 21.16 -11.44
C GLY A 132 28.63 22.39 -12.23
N ASP A 133 29.40 22.78 -13.25
CA ASP A 133 29.31 24.07 -13.98
C ASP A 133 27.88 24.34 -14.50
N PRO A 134 27.05 25.11 -13.76
CA PRO A 134 25.74 25.48 -14.25
C PRO A 134 25.93 26.64 -15.21
N ARG A 135 25.27 26.60 -16.37
CA ARG A 135 25.14 27.83 -17.17
C ARG A 135 24.49 28.88 -16.25
N PRO A 136 25.13 30.04 -16.02
CA PRO A 136 24.60 31.02 -15.09
C PRO A 136 23.22 31.47 -15.56
N LEU A 137 22.24 31.43 -14.65
CA LEU A 137 20.94 32.04 -14.90
C LEU A 137 21.10 33.56 -14.99
N PRO A 138 20.19 34.26 -15.69
CA PRO A 138 20.21 35.72 -15.71
C PRO A 138 20.24 36.31 -14.28
N PRO A 139 20.83 37.50 -14.08
CA PRO A 139 20.94 38.12 -12.76
C PRO A 139 19.59 38.18 -12.05
N LEU A 140 19.54 37.70 -10.81
CA LEU A 140 18.31 37.71 -9.99
C LEU A 140 18.00 39.06 -9.35
N ALA A 141 18.92 40.03 -9.48
CA ALA A 141 18.74 41.40 -9.03
C ALA A 141 17.51 42.02 -9.74
N GLY A 142 16.61 42.64 -8.96
CA GLY A 142 15.31 43.14 -9.43
C GLY A 142 14.15 42.13 -9.47
N ILE A 143 14.41 40.80 -9.53
CA ILE A 143 13.33 39.79 -9.45
C ILE A 143 12.97 39.48 -7.98
N LEU A 144 14.00 39.46 -7.11
CA LEU A 144 13.86 39.13 -5.68
C LEU A 144 13.63 40.36 -4.79
N GLU A 145 13.93 41.56 -5.28
CA GLU A 145 13.88 42.79 -4.49
C GLU A 145 12.48 43.05 -3.90
N GLY A 146 12.41 43.12 -2.56
CA GLY A 146 11.17 43.38 -1.83
C GLY A 146 10.18 42.21 -1.74
N ARG A 147 10.55 41.00 -2.22
CA ARG A 147 9.65 39.83 -2.27
C ARG A 147 10.00 38.70 -1.31
N LEU A 148 11.29 38.50 -0.99
CA LEU A 148 11.76 37.42 -0.11
C LEU A 148 13.00 37.83 0.71
N ASP A 149 13.02 37.42 1.97
CA ASP A 149 14.21 37.52 2.84
C ASP A 149 15.11 36.29 2.67
N LEU A 150 15.79 36.19 1.52
CA LEU A 150 16.78 35.13 1.26
C LEU A 150 18.17 35.54 1.74
N THR A 151 18.90 34.61 2.35
CA THR A 151 20.33 34.80 2.66
C THR A 151 21.17 34.90 1.38
N PRO A 152 22.36 35.54 1.40
CA PRO A 152 23.22 35.61 0.22
C PRO A 152 23.56 34.24 -0.39
N ALA A 153 23.73 33.22 0.45
CA ALA A 153 23.97 31.84 0.01
C ALA A 153 22.76 31.24 -0.72
N GLN A 154 21.53 31.52 -0.25
CA GLN A 154 20.31 31.08 -0.91
C GLN A 154 20.06 31.81 -2.23
N VAL A 155 20.37 33.10 -2.31
CA VAL A 155 20.31 33.86 -3.57
C VAL A 155 21.31 33.29 -4.59
N ALA A 156 22.54 33.01 -4.15
CA ALA A 156 23.55 32.39 -5.01
C ALA A 156 23.09 31.00 -5.48
N ALA A 157 22.59 30.15 -4.58
CA ALA A 157 22.06 28.83 -4.91
C ALA A 157 20.88 28.91 -5.90
N LEU A 158 19.93 29.83 -5.69
CA LEU A 158 18.83 30.07 -6.62
C LEU A 158 19.32 30.54 -7.99
N GLY A 159 20.38 31.35 -8.05
CA GLY A 159 20.98 31.81 -9.31
C GLY A 159 21.78 30.74 -10.05
N SER A 160 22.37 29.79 -9.32
CA SER A 160 23.14 28.70 -9.89
C SER A 160 22.29 27.49 -10.29
N HIS A 161 21.24 27.20 -9.52
CA HIS A 161 20.46 25.97 -9.65
C HIS A 161 19.01 26.23 -10.02
N GLY A 162 18.50 27.45 -9.89
CA GLY A 162 17.10 27.74 -10.20
C GLY A 162 16.11 27.23 -9.16
N LEU A 163 16.56 26.63 -8.05
CA LEU A 163 15.73 26.25 -6.92
C LEU A 163 16.45 26.46 -5.58
N VAL A 164 15.70 26.77 -4.53
CA VAL A 164 16.19 26.78 -3.15
C VAL A 164 15.06 26.42 -2.19
N GLN A 165 15.36 25.56 -1.21
CA GLN A 165 14.46 25.22 -0.11
C GLN A 165 14.77 26.14 1.07
N VAL A 166 13.73 26.76 1.64
CA VAL A 166 13.82 27.78 2.67
C VAL A 166 13.05 27.32 3.91
N PRO A 167 13.72 27.20 5.07
CA PRO A 167 13.06 26.90 6.33
C PRO A 167 11.96 27.89 6.66
N CYS A 168 10.76 27.36 6.94
CA CYS A 168 9.64 28.15 7.44
C CYS A 168 8.88 27.38 8.53
N PRO A 169 9.28 27.52 9.81
CA PRO A 169 8.69 26.74 10.89
C PRO A 169 7.19 27.01 11.02
N GLY A 170 6.43 25.93 11.23
CA GLY A 170 5.01 26.01 11.60
C GLY A 170 4.03 26.30 10.47
N ARG A 171 4.41 26.17 9.20
CA ARG A 171 3.48 26.40 8.08
C ARG A 171 2.65 25.18 7.71
N SER A 172 1.36 25.43 7.47
CA SER A 172 0.46 24.51 6.76
C SER A 172 0.49 24.72 5.24
N LEU A 173 -0.03 23.76 4.47
CA LEU A 173 -0.21 23.93 3.02
C LEU A 173 -1.10 25.16 2.71
N ARG A 174 -2.14 25.40 3.52
CA ARG A 174 -3.07 26.53 3.34
C ARG A 174 -2.38 27.90 3.49
N GLU A 175 -1.33 27.99 4.30
CA GLU A 175 -0.52 29.20 4.47
C GLU A 175 0.53 29.39 3.37
N LEU A 176 0.96 28.31 2.72
CA LEU A 176 1.87 28.38 1.57
C LEU A 176 1.12 28.69 0.27
N TYR A 177 -0.18 28.39 0.23
CA TYR A 177 -1.06 28.62 -0.93
C TYR A 177 -2.30 29.44 -0.54
N PRO A 178 -2.15 30.77 -0.31
CA PRO A 178 -3.30 31.65 -0.07
C PRO A 178 -4.17 31.79 -1.32
N LEU A 179 -5.50 31.86 -1.14
CA LEU A 179 -6.44 32.14 -2.24
C LEU A 179 -6.20 33.54 -2.84
N GLU A 180 -5.93 34.50 -1.96
CA GLU A 180 -5.66 35.89 -2.29
C GLU A 180 -4.26 36.24 -1.79
N PRO A 181 -3.21 36.04 -2.61
CA PRO A 181 -1.85 36.39 -2.22
C PRO A 181 -1.75 37.90 -2.00
N ALA A 182 -1.04 38.31 -0.95
CA ALA A 182 -0.82 39.72 -0.66
C ALA A 182 0.02 40.40 -1.75
N ALA A 183 -0.11 41.73 -1.89
CA ALA A 183 0.66 42.49 -2.86
C ALA A 183 2.17 42.29 -2.63
N GLY A 184 2.88 41.78 -3.64
CA GLY A 184 4.32 41.49 -3.56
C GLY A 184 4.67 40.04 -3.19
N GLU A 185 3.68 39.21 -2.81
CA GLU A 185 3.92 37.78 -2.63
C GLU A 185 4.27 37.10 -3.95
N LEU A 186 5.04 36.02 -3.83
CA LEU A 186 5.38 35.20 -4.99
C LEU A 186 4.14 34.47 -5.51
N PRO A 187 3.99 34.35 -6.85
CA PRO A 187 3.01 33.44 -7.43
C PRO A 187 3.14 32.03 -6.85
N PRO A 188 2.03 31.28 -6.71
CA PRO A 188 2.09 29.90 -6.26
C PRO A 188 2.84 29.04 -7.27
N LEU A 189 3.66 28.13 -6.76
CA LEU A 189 4.33 27.09 -7.54
C LEU A 189 3.54 25.78 -7.40
N ALA A 190 3.14 25.17 -8.49
CA ALA A 190 2.66 23.78 -8.47
C ALA A 190 3.85 22.84 -8.27
N SER A 191 4.21 22.59 -7.00
CA SER A 191 5.36 21.74 -6.64
C SER A 191 4.99 20.26 -6.61
N ALA A 192 5.96 19.41 -6.93
CA ALA A 192 5.86 17.95 -6.81
C ALA A 192 5.43 17.52 -5.40
N ASP A 193 6.02 18.11 -4.37
CA ASP A 193 5.72 17.82 -2.96
C ASP A 193 4.26 18.09 -2.61
N ALA A 194 3.69 19.19 -3.11
CA ALA A 194 2.28 19.50 -2.88
C ALA A 194 1.36 18.48 -3.57
N SER A 195 1.64 18.12 -4.82
CA SER A 195 0.92 17.07 -5.55
C SER A 195 1.00 15.70 -4.86
N LEU A 196 2.17 15.32 -4.36
CA LEU A 196 2.37 14.07 -3.61
C LEU A 196 1.60 14.08 -2.29
N LEU A 197 1.65 15.20 -1.56
CA LEU A 197 0.98 15.36 -0.27
C LEU A 197 -0.55 15.30 -0.40
N ILE A 198 -1.14 15.99 -1.38
CA ILE A 198 -2.60 15.93 -1.61
C ILE A 198 -3.03 14.54 -2.10
N TYR A 199 -2.22 13.89 -2.94
CA TYR A 199 -2.50 12.52 -3.38
C TYR A 199 -2.53 11.56 -2.19
N GLY A 200 -1.51 11.61 -1.32
CA GLY A 200 -1.45 10.81 -0.11
C GLY A 200 -2.64 11.04 0.82
N ALA A 201 -3.02 12.30 1.04
CA ALA A 201 -4.13 12.66 1.90
C ALA A 201 -5.47 12.14 1.37
N VAL A 202 -5.73 12.31 0.07
CA VAL A 202 -6.96 11.82 -0.58
C VAL A 202 -6.99 10.28 -0.61
N ALA A 203 -5.86 9.62 -0.85
CA ALA A 203 -5.72 8.17 -0.75
C ALA A 203 -6.02 7.66 0.67
N SER A 204 -5.52 8.34 1.71
CA SER A 204 -5.81 8.04 3.12
C SER A 204 -7.29 8.24 3.45
N ARG A 205 -7.96 9.23 2.83
CA ARG A 205 -9.41 9.42 2.96
C ARG A 205 -10.19 8.23 2.41
N LEU A 206 -9.85 7.77 1.20
CA LEU A 206 -10.47 6.58 0.62
C LEU A 206 -10.28 5.37 1.54
N ALA A 207 -9.07 5.16 2.05
CA ALA A 207 -8.79 4.07 2.98
C ALA A 207 -9.71 4.12 4.21
N LEU A 208 -9.85 5.28 4.85
CA LEU A 208 -10.73 5.46 6.01
C LEU A 208 -12.21 5.22 5.69
N GLU A 209 -12.69 5.67 4.53
CA GLU A 209 -14.07 5.42 4.11
C GLU A 209 -14.32 3.94 3.83
N LEU A 210 -13.37 3.24 3.20
CA LEU A 210 -13.43 1.78 3.02
C LEU A 210 -13.43 1.05 4.37
N GLU A 211 -12.58 1.48 5.31
CA GLU A 211 -12.52 0.92 6.67
C GLU A 211 -13.87 1.06 7.38
N GLU A 212 -14.50 2.23 7.29
CA GLU A 212 -15.74 2.54 8.00
C GLU A 212 -16.98 1.92 7.37
N GLN A 213 -17.09 1.96 6.05
CA GLN A 213 -18.30 1.57 5.34
C GLN A 213 -18.30 0.09 4.95
N ILE A 214 -17.13 -0.55 4.87
CA ILE A 214 -17.01 -1.93 4.38
C ILE A 214 -16.26 -2.79 5.38
N VAL A 215 -14.97 -2.50 5.64
CA VAL A 215 -14.11 -3.43 6.38
C VAL A 215 -14.65 -3.68 7.78
N ARG A 216 -14.90 -2.63 8.56
CA ARG A 216 -15.40 -2.76 9.94
C ARG A 216 -16.77 -3.45 10.00
N PRO A 217 -17.80 -3.05 9.23
CA PRO A 217 -19.07 -3.78 9.22
C PRO A 217 -18.93 -5.26 8.86
N GLU A 218 -18.13 -5.59 7.84
CA GLU A 218 -17.92 -6.99 7.42
C GLU A 218 -17.15 -7.79 8.49
N VAL A 219 -16.11 -7.20 9.10
CA VAL A 219 -15.40 -7.82 10.24
C VAL A 219 -16.37 -8.09 11.39
N GLN A 220 -17.21 -7.12 11.75
CA GLN A 220 -18.19 -7.29 12.82
C GLN A 220 -19.21 -8.39 12.50
N GLY A 221 -19.69 -8.43 11.25
CA GLY A 221 -20.59 -9.48 10.78
C GLY A 221 -19.95 -10.87 10.80
N VAL A 222 -18.70 -10.99 10.36
CA VAL A 222 -17.92 -12.24 10.41
C VAL A 222 -17.65 -12.67 11.85
N VAL A 223 -17.33 -11.74 12.76
CA VAL A 223 -17.11 -12.03 14.19
C VAL A 223 -18.39 -12.51 14.87
N ASP A 224 -19.54 -11.87 14.63
CA ASP A 224 -20.83 -12.33 15.15
C ASP A 224 -21.18 -13.73 14.64
N LEU A 225 -21.07 -13.95 13.32
CA LEU A 225 -21.28 -15.25 12.69
C LEU A 225 -20.40 -16.33 13.32
N LEU A 226 -19.10 -16.08 13.39
CA LEU A 226 -18.14 -17.01 14.00
C LEU A 226 -18.51 -17.30 15.45
N GLY A 227 -18.90 -16.27 16.22
CA GLY A 227 -19.29 -16.46 17.60
C GLY A 227 -20.48 -17.40 17.79
N ARG A 228 -21.51 -17.24 16.97
CA ARG A 228 -22.70 -18.12 16.99
C ARG A 228 -22.38 -19.54 16.53
N GLU A 229 -21.71 -19.68 15.39
CA GLU A 229 -21.40 -20.99 14.81
C GLU A 229 -20.41 -21.78 15.66
N LEU A 230 -19.38 -21.14 16.21
CA LEU A 230 -18.44 -21.79 17.12
C LEU A 230 -19.10 -22.17 18.45
N ALA A 231 -20.04 -21.37 18.96
CA ALA A 231 -20.84 -21.75 20.13
C ALA A 231 -21.71 -22.97 19.85
N GLN A 232 -22.29 -23.06 18.65
CA GLN A 232 -23.05 -24.23 18.24
C GLN A 232 -22.15 -25.46 18.13
N LEU A 233 -20.99 -25.35 17.49
CA LEU A 233 -20.03 -26.44 17.36
C LEU A 233 -19.46 -26.88 18.71
N ALA A 234 -19.29 -25.95 19.67
CA ALA A 234 -18.85 -26.27 21.02
C ALA A 234 -19.89 -27.07 21.82
N ARG A 235 -21.19 -26.85 21.56
CA ARG A 235 -22.31 -27.59 22.19
C ARG A 235 -22.58 -28.92 21.51
N ASP A 236 -22.71 -28.90 20.19
CA ASP A 236 -23.28 -29.99 19.39
C ASP A 236 -22.23 -30.81 18.65
N GLY A 237 -20.97 -30.36 18.64
CA GLY A 237 -19.88 -31.04 17.96
C GLY A 237 -19.75 -32.50 18.41
N ARG A 238 -19.67 -33.41 17.43
CA ARG A 238 -19.36 -34.82 17.67
C ARG A 238 -17.87 -34.94 18.02
N GLY A 239 -17.57 -35.52 19.18
CA GLY A 239 -16.21 -35.69 19.68
C GLY A 239 -15.77 -34.59 20.65
N GLN A 240 -14.94 -34.95 21.61
CA GLN A 240 -14.45 -34.00 22.62
C GLN A 240 -13.44 -33.02 22.02
N GLU A 241 -12.67 -33.49 21.04
CA GLU A 241 -11.61 -32.78 20.33
C GLU A 241 -12.21 -31.60 19.53
N THR A 242 -13.28 -31.85 18.77
CA THR A 242 -14.01 -30.83 18.02
C THR A 242 -14.61 -29.77 18.94
N ARG A 243 -15.26 -30.17 20.03
CA ARG A 243 -15.82 -29.22 21.01
C ARG A 243 -14.74 -28.40 21.70
N SER A 244 -13.59 -29.02 21.98
CA SER A 244 -12.43 -28.33 22.56
C SER A 244 -11.86 -27.31 21.57
N ALA A 245 -11.65 -27.70 20.31
CA ALA A 245 -11.16 -26.82 19.26
C ALA A 245 -12.14 -25.66 18.98
N ALA A 246 -13.45 -25.92 19.02
CA ALA A 246 -14.47 -24.88 18.89
C ALA A 246 -14.39 -23.86 20.03
N ARG A 247 -14.30 -24.30 21.30
CA ARG A 247 -14.11 -23.40 22.45
C ARG A 247 -12.82 -22.59 22.35
N ALA A 248 -11.74 -23.21 21.87
CA ALA A 248 -10.47 -22.54 21.68
C ALA A 248 -10.59 -21.46 20.58
N ALA A 249 -11.23 -21.78 19.45
CA ALA A 249 -11.53 -20.80 18.41
C ALA A 249 -12.46 -19.67 18.91
N GLN A 250 -13.39 -19.95 19.83
CA GLN A 250 -14.21 -18.90 20.46
C GLN A 250 -13.36 -17.92 21.27
N GLU A 251 -12.29 -18.37 21.93
CA GLU A 251 -11.37 -17.46 22.64
C GLU A 251 -10.62 -16.55 21.67
N TYR A 252 -10.15 -17.09 20.54
CA TYR A 252 -9.53 -16.30 19.47
C TYR A 252 -10.48 -15.22 18.93
N VAL A 253 -11.70 -15.61 18.55
CA VAL A 253 -12.72 -14.68 18.06
C VAL A 253 -13.20 -13.74 19.17
N GLY A 254 -13.16 -14.17 20.43
CA GLY A 254 -13.51 -13.37 21.60
C GLY A 254 -12.59 -12.17 21.81
N VAL A 255 -11.32 -12.26 21.45
CA VAL A 255 -10.39 -11.11 21.45
C VAL A 255 -10.87 -10.07 20.44
N LEU A 256 -11.26 -10.50 19.24
CA LEU A 256 -11.80 -9.62 18.20
C LEU A 256 -13.08 -8.95 18.65
N ALA A 257 -14.03 -9.75 19.15
CA ALA A 257 -15.29 -9.23 19.66
C ALA A 257 -15.05 -8.17 20.75
N ALA A 258 -14.14 -8.42 21.69
CA ALA A 258 -13.81 -7.48 22.75
C ALA A 258 -13.11 -6.20 22.27
N LEU A 259 -12.26 -6.28 21.22
CA LEU A 259 -11.62 -5.10 20.61
C LEU A 259 -12.61 -4.27 19.78
N GLU A 260 -13.55 -4.94 19.08
CA GLU A 260 -14.64 -4.32 18.31
C GLU A 260 -15.79 -3.78 19.18
N GLY A 261 -15.82 -4.15 20.47
CA GLY A 261 -16.91 -3.81 21.38
C GLY A 261 -18.20 -4.63 21.15
N LEU A 262 -18.08 -5.82 20.54
CA LEU A 262 -19.18 -6.74 20.30
C LEU A 262 -19.41 -7.67 21.51
N PRO A 263 -20.67 -7.97 21.86
CA PRO A 263 -20.97 -8.93 22.91
C PRO A 263 -20.66 -10.36 22.44
N MET A 264 -19.93 -11.12 23.27
CA MET A 264 -19.71 -12.54 23.05
C MET A 264 -19.79 -13.32 24.36
N THR A 265 -20.58 -14.39 24.37
CA THR A 265 -20.72 -15.25 25.54
C THR A 265 -19.57 -16.26 25.60
N LEU A 266 -18.72 -16.12 26.63
CA LEU A 266 -17.60 -17.01 26.90
C LEU A 266 -17.72 -17.60 28.31
N SER A 267 -17.07 -18.75 28.54
CA SER A 267 -16.88 -19.25 29.90
C SER A 267 -16.06 -18.25 30.73
N GLN A 268 -16.21 -18.24 32.06
CA GLN A 268 -15.47 -17.31 32.92
C GLN A 268 -13.96 -17.38 32.73
N ALA A 269 -13.40 -18.60 32.61
CA ALA A 269 -11.98 -18.82 32.38
C ALA A 269 -11.51 -18.31 30.99
N ALA A 270 -12.32 -18.56 29.95
CA ALA A 270 -12.08 -18.06 28.60
C ALA A 270 -12.12 -16.52 28.57
N ASN A 271 -13.14 -15.92 29.17
CA ASN A 271 -13.27 -14.47 29.28
C ASN A 271 -12.06 -13.85 30.01
N GLY A 272 -11.59 -14.46 31.11
CA GLY A 272 -10.39 -14.00 31.81
C GLY A 272 -9.14 -13.95 30.93
N ARG A 273 -8.93 -14.96 30.07
CA ARG A 273 -7.82 -14.97 29.10
C ARG A 273 -8.00 -13.94 27.99
N VAL A 274 -9.21 -13.83 27.45
CA VAL A 274 -9.54 -12.83 26.42
C VAL A 274 -9.30 -11.41 26.93
N GLN A 275 -9.78 -11.07 28.13
CA GLN A 275 -9.56 -9.75 28.72
C GLN A 275 -8.07 -9.48 29.00
N ALA A 276 -7.30 -10.51 29.40
CA ALA A 276 -5.86 -10.38 29.58
C ALA A 276 -5.14 -10.11 28.25
N GLU A 277 -5.53 -10.79 27.16
CA GLU A 277 -5.02 -10.52 25.81
C GLU A 277 -5.37 -9.10 25.35
N VAL A 278 -6.63 -8.69 25.49
CA VAL A 278 -7.09 -7.33 25.16
C VAL A 278 -6.33 -6.27 25.94
N ALA A 279 -6.03 -6.52 27.22
CA ALA A 279 -5.20 -5.62 28.02
C ALA A 279 -3.78 -5.48 27.44
N GLN A 280 -3.15 -6.57 26.98
CA GLN A 280 -1.85 -6.51 26.31
C GLN A 280 -1.90 -5.73 24.99
N VAL A 281 -2.95 -5.94 24.18
CA VAL A 281 -3.17 -5.19 22.93
C VAL A 281 -3.38 -3.70 23.21
N ARG A 282 -4.10 -3.36 24.29
CA ARG A 282 -4.36 -1.97 24.67
C ARG A 282 -3.12 -1.26 25.20
N THR A 283 -2.34 -1.93 26.05
CA THR A 283 -1.09 -1.38 26.59
C THR A 283 -0.01 -1.26 25.52
N ALA A 284 0.02 -2.21 24.58
CA ALA A 284 0.91 -2.21 23.42
C ALA A 284 2.40 -2.07 23.81
N VAL A 285 2.84 -2.86 24.80
CA VAL A 285 4.20 -2.80 25.37
C VAL A 285 5.02 -4.02 24.99
N GLY A 286 5.79 -3.88 23.91
CA GLY A 286 6.89 -4.77 23.54
C GLY A 286 6.54 -6.26 23.42
N PRO A 287 7.57 -7.13 23.42
CA PRO A 287 7.36 -8.57 23.41
C PRO A 287 6.78 -9.08 24.74
N ALA A 288 5.65 -9.76 24.68
CA ALA A 288 5.04 -10.44 25.82
C ALA A 288 4.35 -11.74 25.39
N ARG A 289 4.16 -12.64 26.36
CA ARG A 289 3.42 -13.89 26.14
C ARG A 289 1.94 -13.59 25.89
N SER A 290 1.38 -14.16 24.82
CA SER A 290 -0.06 -14.10 24.51
C SER A 290 -0.84 -15.09 25.36
N PRO A 291 -1.77 -14.64 26.24
CA PRO A 291 -2.62 -15.54 27.02
C PRO A 291 -3.50 -16.47 26.16
N VAL A 292 -4.02 -15.96 25.03
CA VAL A 292 -4.95 -16.71 24.18
C VAL A 292 -4.19 -17.65 23.24
N LEU A 293 -3.21 -17.15 22.47
CA LEU A 293 -2.45 -17.99 21.55
C LEU A 293 -1.62 -19.05 22.28
N SER A 294 -1.08 -18.75 23.46
CA SER A 294 -0.35 -19.77 24.22
C SER A 294 -1.26 -20.90 24.71
N ALA A 295 -2.50 -20.58 25.09
CA ALA A 295 -3.48 -21.57 25.48
C ALA A 295 -3.92 -22.43 24.29
N LEU A 296 -4.11 -21.80 23.12
CA LEU A 296 -4.47 -22.45 21.86
C LEU A 296 -3.40 -23.45 21.40
N CYS A 297 -2.13 -23.06 21.44
CA CYS A 297 -1.02 -23.87 20.94
C CYS A 297 -0.46 -24.86 21.98
N GLY A 298 -0.91 -24.80 23.24
CA GLY A 298 -0.34 -25.62 24.33
C GLY A 298 1.14 -25.31 24.65
N ARG A 299 1.69 -24.21 24.12
CA ARG A 299 3.07 -23.77 24.30
C ARG A 299 3.13 -22.25 24.39
N GLU A 300 4.25 -21.73 24.86
CA GLU A 300 4.43 -20.28 24.93
C GLU A 300 4.48 -19.67 23.52
N VAL A 301 3.61 -18.69 23.27
CA VAL A 301 3.60 -17.85 22.07
C VAL A 301 3.85 -16.42 22.52
N VAL A 302 4.92 -15.81 22.01
CA VAL A 302 5.30 -14.42 22.30
C VAL A 302 4.87 -13.56 21.11
N LEU A 303 4.11 -12.51 21.38
CA LEU A 303 3.76 -11.48 20.41
C LEU A 303 4.48 -10.18 20.77
N ASP A 304 4.85 -9.38 19.77
CA ASP A 304 5.29 -8.01 20.00
C ASP A 304 4.10 -7.05 19.97
N TYR A 305 3.56 -6.76 21.15
CA TYR A 305 2.42 -5.86 21.31
C TYR A 305 2.76 -4.41 20.96
N ALA A 306 4.04 -4.01 20.93
CA ALA A 306 4.42 -2.67 20.47
C ALA A 306 4.08 -2.44 18.98
N ALA A 307 4.04 -3.52 18.17
CA ALA A 307 3.63 -3.44 16.77
C ALA A 307 2.13 -3.15 16.60
N LEU A 308 1.33 -3.31 17.67
CA LEU A 308 -0.13 -3.13 17.64
C LEU A 308 -0.58 -1.70 18.01
N ARG A 309 0.36 -0.77 18.27
CA ARG A 309 0.05 0.64 18.54
C ARG A 309 -0.60 1.31 17.34
N ASP A 310 -1.49 2.26 17.61
CA ASP A 310 -2.12 3.07 16.56
C ASP A 310 -1.08 3.95 15.87
N ARG A 311 -0.98 3.81 14.55
CA ARG A 311 -0.01 4.50 13.68
C ARG A 311 -0.58 4.70 12.29
N GLY A 312 0.03 5.59 11.51
CA GLY A 312 -0.40 5.89 10.15
C GLY A 312 -1.84 6.40 10.11
N LEU A 313 -2.63 5.91 9.15
CA LEU A 313 -3.98 6.42 8.88
C LEU A 313 -4.91 6.43 10.11
N PHE A 314 -4.78 5.43 11.00
CA PHE A 314 -5.67 5.27 12.15
C PHE A 314 -5.37 6.22 13.30
N ALA A 315 -4.16 6.77 13.38
CA ALA A 315 -3.82 7.78 14.38
C ALA A 315 -4.69 9.04 14.26
N HIS A 316 -5.27 9.26 13.08
CA HIS A 316 -6.13 10.40 12.76
C HIS A 316 -7.63 10.05 12.79
N ALA A 317 -8.00 8.82 13.17
CA ALA A 317 -9.38 8.37 13.24
C ALA A 317 -9.69 7.69 14.59
N PRO A 318 -9.80 8.45 15.69
CA PRO A 318 -10.04 7.88 17.03
C PRO A 318 -11.28 6.98 17.13
N ARG A 319 -12.29 7.23 16.29
CA ARG A 319 -13.51 6.40 16.20
C ARG A 319 -13.26 4.96 15.71
N LEU A 320 -12.09 4.71 15.12
CA LEU A 320 -11.64 3.41 14.63
C LEU A 320 -10.59 2.76 15.54
N ASP A 321 -10.21 3.35 16.69
CA ASP A 321 -9.13 2.82 17.56
C ASP A 321 -9.30 1.33 17.90
N GLY A 322 -10.47 0.93 18.41
CA GLY A 322 -10.75 -0.48 18.72
C GLY A 322 -10.66 -1.39 17.49
N HIS A 323 -11.13 -0.90 16.34
CA HIS A 323 -11.09 -1.61 15.07
C HIS A 323 -9.67 -1.77 14.53
N ALA A 324 -8.90 -0.68 14.50
CA ALA A 324 -7.50 -0.67 14.06
C ALA A 324 -6.65 -1.67 14.88
N ARG A 325 -6.87 -1.72 16.20
CA ARG A 325 -6.21 -2.70 17.08
C ARG A 325 -6.66 -4.13 16.78
N ALA A 326 -7.95 -4.36 16.49
CA ALA A 326 -8.45 -5.67 16.09
C ALA A 326 -7.78 -6.14 14.78
N MET A 327 -7.70 -5.28 13.77
CA MET A 327 -7.08 -5.59 12.48
C MET A 327 -5.58 -5.86 12.60
N ARG A 328 -4.86 -5.07 13.40
CA ARG A 328 -3.43 -5.31 13.67
C ARG A 328 -3.21 -6.61 14.44
N TRP A 329 -4.06 -6.88 15.45
CA TRP A 329 -3.98 -8.14 16.18
C TRP A 329 -4.28 -9.33 15.27
N LEU A 330 -5.29 -9.26 14.38
CA LEU A 330 -5.57 -10.29 13.36
C LEU A 330 -4.37 -10.55 12.44
N SER A 331 -3.73 -9.49 11.98
CA SER A 331 -2.54 -9.57 11.14
C SER A 331 -1.38 -10.26 11.87
N ALA A 332 -1.22 -10.03 13.18
CA ALA A 332 -0.15 -10.63 13.98
C ALA A 332 -0.49 -12.04 14.50
N ALA A 333 -1.75 -12.29 14.85
CA ALA A 333 -2.23 -13.48 15.55
C ALA A 333 -2.69 -14.56 14.57
N GLY A 334 -1.73 -15.34 14.05
CA GLY A 334 -2.01 -16.52 13.25
C GLY A 334 -2.45 -17.70 14.12
N LEU A 335 -3.49 -18.42 13.69
CA LEU A 335 -3.83 -19.71 14.26
C LEU A 335 -2.82 -20.76 13.78
N PRO A 336 -2.30 -21.61 14.67
CA PRO A 336 -1.24 -22.56 14.33
C PRO A 336 -1.67 -23.53 13.20
N LEU A 337 -0.74 -23.78 12.28
CA LEU A 337 -0.87 -24.74 11.20
C LEU A 337 0.33 -25.70 11.23
N GLU A 338 0.28 -26.65 12.15
CA GLU A 338 1.37 -27.59 12.41
C GLU A 338 0.92 -29.02 12.13
N PRO A 339 1.41 -29.67 11.05
CA PRO A 339 1.03 -31.05 10.73
C PRO A 339 1.35 -32.06 11.83
N ARG A 340 2.35 -31.74 12.67
CA ARG A 340 2.78 -32.56 13.82
C ARG A 340 1.94 -32.33 15.08
N ASP A 341 1.16 -31.24 15.12
CA ASP A 341 0.21 -30.94 16.19
C ASP A 341 -1.20 -30.80 15.60
N PRO A 342 -1.91 -31.93 15.41
CA PRO A 342 -3.26 -31.91 14.88
C PRO A 342 -4.26 -31.24 15.83
N ALA A 343 -3.98 -31.14 17.13
CA ALA A 343 -4.87 -30.45 18.06
C ALA A 343 -4.89 -28.95 17.79
N ALA A 344 -3.71 -28.35 17.63
CA ALA A 344 -3.55 -26.95 17.25
C ALA A 344 -4.17 -26.65 15.88
N SER A 345 -3.85 -27.46 14.86
CA SER A 345 -4.37 -27.29 13.49
C SER A 345 -5.89 -27.48 13.37
N ARG A 346 -6.51 -28.25 14.28
CA ARG A 346 -7.96 -28.47 14.31
C ARG A 346 -8.72 -27.19 14.62
N VAL A 347 -8.15 -26.27 15.39
CA VAL A 347 -8.76 -24.96 15.69
C VAL A 347 -9.02 -24.19 14.38
N SER A 348 -8.01 -24.13 13.50
CA SER A 348 -8.11 -23.50 12.18
C SER A 348 -9.15 -24.17 11.29
N CYS A 349 -9.20 -25.51 11.29
CA CYS A 349 -10.21 -26.26 10.53
C CYS A 349 -11.64 -25.98 11.04
N VAL A 350 -11.83 -25.93 12.36
CA VAL A 350 -13.14 -25.65 12.98
C VAL A 350 -13.60 -24.22 12.70
N LEU A 351 -12.69 -23.25 12.70
CA LEU A 351 -13.00 -21.87 12.30
C LEU A 351 -13.48 -21.81 10.85
N VAL A 352 -12.79 -22.50 9.93
CA VAL A 352 -13.18 -22.56 8.51
C VAL A 352 -14.53 -23.27 8.32
N LEU A 353 -14.80 -24.34 9.08
CA LEU A 353 -16.12 -24.97 9.07
C LEU A 353 -17.21 -24.03 9.57
N ALA A 354 -16.95 -23.21 10.59
CA ALA A 354 -17.90 -22.22 11.08
C ALA A 354 -18.23 -21.18 9.98
N LEU A 355 -17.21 -20.67 9.27
CA LEU A 355 -17.41 -19.76 8.13
C LEU A 355 -18.19 -20.40 6.98
N ALA A 356 -17.91 -21.67 6.66
CA ALA A 356 -18.57 -22.38 5.57
C ALA A 356 -20.05 -22.67 5.84
N ARG A 357 -20.43 -22.82 7.11
CA ARG A 357 -21.79 -23.21 7.51
C ARG A 357 -22.67 -22.02 7.87
N GLY A 358 -22.06 -20.96 8.39
CA GLY A 358 -22.77 -19.80 8.90
C GLY A 358 -23.28 -18.88 7.81
N GLN A 359 -24.38 -18.21 8.13
CA GLN A 359 -24.88 -17.06 7.41
C GLN A 359 -24.87 -15.83 8.31
N LEU A 360 -24.57 -14.68 7.72
CA LEU A 360 -24.70 -13.38 8.34
C LEU A 360 -26.19 -13.05 8.51
N ALA A 361 -26.49 -11.99 9.27
CA ALA A 361 -27.88 -11.56 9.50
C ALA A 361 -28.61 -11.14 8.21
N ASP A 362 -27.87 -10.74 7.18
CA ASP A 362 -28.38 -10.37 5.86
C ASP A 362 -28.53 -11.58 4.90
N GLY A 363 -28.25 -12.80 5.36
CA GLY A 363 -28.38 -14.04 4.60
C GLY A 363 -27.15 -14.42 3.76
N ARG A 364 -26.11 -13.57 3.68
CA ARG A 364 -24.87 -13.92 2.98
C ARG A 364 -24.10 -15.00 3.75
N TYR A 365 -23.39 -15.87 3.03
CA TYR A 365 -22.52 -16.87 3.67
C TYR A 365 -21.25 -16.22 4.22
N GLY A 366 -20.67 -16.83 5.26
CA GLY A 366 -19.44 -16.32 5.89
C GLY A 366 -18.28 -16.10 4.90
N PHE A 367 -18.11 -16.99 3.93
CA PHE A 367 -17.09 -16.84 2.88
C PHE A 367 -17.39 -15.75 1.85
N GLY A 368 -18.67 -15.41 1.61
CA GLY A 368 -19.05 -14.28 0.77
C GLY A 368 -18.66 -12.94 1.41
N ALA A 369 -18.96 -12.78 2.70
CA ALA A 369 -18.51 -11.63 3.49
C ALA A 369 -16.98 -11.54 3.54
N LEU A 370 -16.30 -12.68 3.76
CA LEU A 370 -14.84 -12.73 3.80
C LEU A 370 -14.21 -12.36 2.45
N ALA A 371 -14.79 -12.76 1.31
CA ALA A 371 -14.28 -12.41 -0.01
C ALA A 371 -14.36 -10.90 -0.27
N ARG A 372 -15.48 -10.28 0.10
CA ARG A 372 -15.66 -8.82 0.01
C ARG A 372 -14.69 -8.08 0.92
N LEU A 373 -14.48 -8.61 2.12
CA LEU A 373 -13.51 -8.08 3.09
C LEU A 373 -12.08 -8.17 2.55
N GLU A 374 -11.65 -9.32 2.03
CA GLU A 374 -10.33 -9.49 1.41
C GLU A 374 -10.13 -8.54 0.22
N ALA A 375 -11.15 -8.31 -0.62
CA ALA A 375 -11.05 -7.37 -1.73
C ALA A 375 -10.82 -5.92 -1.25
N ALA A 376 -11.54 -5.48 -0.22
CA ALA A 376 -11.33 -4.16 0.38
C ALA A 376 -9.95 -4.03 1.04
N LEU A 377 -9.50 -5.08 1.74
CA LEU A 377 -8.19 -5.12 2.37
C LEU A 377 -7.05 -5.19 1.34
N GLU A 378 -7.24 -5.87 0.21
CA GLU A 378 -6.26 -5.89 -0.88
C GLU A 378 -6.07 -4.49 -1.48
N VAL A 379 -7.13 -3.69 -1.57
CA VAL A 379 -7.04 -2.28 -1.98
C VAL A 379 -6.26 -1.45 -0.97
N ILE A 380 -6.46 -1.66 0.33
CA ILE A 380 -5.80 -0.83 1.36
C ILE A 380 -4.35 -1.28 1.62
N TYR A 381 -4.15 -2.57 1.84
CA TYR A 381 -2.90 -3.15 2.36
C TYR A 381 -2.13 -4.00 1.33
N GLY A 382 -2.78 -4.38 0.25
CA GLY A 382 -2.25 -5.32 -0.74
C GLY A 382 -2.64 -6.76 -0.43
N ARG A 383 -2.23 -7.69 -1.31
CA ARG A 383 -2.56 -9.10 -1.16
C ARG A 383 -1.98 -9.66 0.16
N PRO A 384 -2.77 -10.44 0.92
CA PRO A 384 -2.27 -11.07 2.12
C PRO A 384 -1.12 -12.06 1.81
N ASP A 385 -0.10 -12.09 2.66
CA ASP A 385 1.13 -12.90 2.46
C ASP A 385 1.16 -14.20 3.30
N ALA A 386 0.01 -14.62 3.82
CA ALA A 386 -0.14 -15.82 4.66
C ALA A 386 -1.37 -16.65 4.26
N VAL A 387 -1.47 -17.88 4.79
CA VAL A 387 -2.64 -18.75 4.61
C VAL A 387 -3.87 -18.06 5.17
N THR A 388 -4.91 -17.89 4.35
CA THR A 388 -6.21 -17.39 4.77
C THR A 388 -7.23 -18.54 4.89
N PRO A 389 -8.45 -18.28 5.37
CA PRO A 389 -9.52 -19.27 5.38
C PRO A 389 -9.82 -19.86 4.00
N PHE A 390 -9.55 -19.14 2.90
CA PHE A 390 -9.76 -19.65 1.54
C PHE A 390 -8.80 -20.76 1.17
N GLU A 391 -7.48 -20.59 1.38
CA GLU A 391 -6.51 -21.66 1.13
C GLU A 391 -6.77 -22.85 2.06
N MET A 392 -7.18 -22.60 3.30
CA MET A 392 -7.55 -23.67 4.23
C MET A 392 -8.80 -24.43 3.77
N LEU A 393 -9.84 -23.74 3.29
CA LEU A 393 -11.03 -24.39 2.72
C LEU A 393 -10.67 -25.26 1.50
N GLU A 394 -9.83 -24.75 0.60
CA GLU A 394 -9.34 -25.50 -0.55
C GLU A 394 -8.54 -26.74 -0.12
N ALA A 395 -7.66 -26.61 0.89
CA ALA A 395 -6.95 -27.75 1.46
C ALA A 395 -7.90 -28.81 2.03
N MET A 396 -8.94 -28.37 2.76
CA MET A 396 -9.98 -29.27 3.28
C MET A 396 -10.71 -30.00 2.16
N ARG A 397 -11.11 -29.30 1.09
CA ARG A 397 -11.78 -29.90 -0.08
C ARG A 397 -10.90 -30.93 -0.78
N ARG A 398 -9.60 -30.65 -0.95
CA ARG A 398 -8.63 -31.58 -1.56
C ARG A 398 -8.43 -32.84 -0.74
N VAL A 399 -8.29 -32.71 0.58
CA VAL A 399 -8.06 -33.87 1.46
C VAL A 399 -9.31 -34.74 1.61
N LEU A 400 -10.49 -34.12 1.66
CA LEU A 400 -11.78 -34.81 1.84
C LEU A 400 -12.44 -35.26 0.53
N ALA A 401 -11.83 -34.99 -0.63
CA ALA A 401 -12.25 -35.50 -1.94
C ALA A 401 -13.75 -35.30 -2.25
N GLN A 402 -14.23 -34.05 -2.11
CA GLN A 402 -15.63 -33.63 -2.32
C GLN A 402 -16.67 -34.18 -1.32
N GLN A 403 -16.26 -34.86 -0.25
CA GLN A 403 -17.19 -35.20 0.83
C GLN A 403 -17.73 -33.93 1.50
N SER A 404 -18.97 -34.00 2.00
CA SER A 404 -19.57 -32.91 2.78
C SER A 404 -18.67 -32.55 3.97
N LEU A 405 -18.42 -31.25 4.14
CA LEU A 405 -17.60 -30.70 5.22
C LEU A 405 -18.33 -30.83 6.56
N ALA A 406 -18.22 -32.02 7.17
CA ALA A 406 -18.80 -32.31 8.48
C ALA A 406 -17.74 -32.29 9.59
N PRO A 407 -18.03 -31.75 10.78
CA PRO A 407 -17.08 -31.71 11.90
C PRO A 407 -16.58 -33.10 12.33
N SER A 408 -17.38 -34.15 12.13
CA SER A 408 -16.99 -35.54 12.43
C SER A 408 -15.85 -36.07 11.56
N MET A 409 -15.50 -35.38 10.48
CA MET A 409 -14.43 -35.78 9.56
C MET A 409 -13.04 -35.29 9.99
N LEU A 410 -12.95 -34.42 11.00
CA LEU A 410 -11.70 -33.80 11.47
C LEU A 410 -10.88 -34.69 12.42
N SER A 411 -10.61 -35.93 12.00
CA SER A 411 -9.67 -36.82 12.70
C SER A 411 -8.23 -36.26 12.66
N ASP A 412 -7.37 -36.67 13.59
CA ASP A 412 -5.97 -36.20 13.63
C ASP A 412 -5.26 -36.39 12.28
N ALA A 413 -5.41 -37.56 11.66
CA ALA A 413 -4.79 -37.85 10.36
C ALA A 413 -5.31 -36.94 9.23
N VAL A 414 -6.60 -36.61 9.24
CA VAL A 414 -7.18 -35.67 8.26
C VAL A 414 -6.65 -34.27 8.51
N VAL A 415 -6.68 -33.80 9.75
CA VAL A 415 -6.22 -32.45 10.12
C VAL A 415 -4.74 -32.27 9.80
N SER A 416 -3.89 -33.25 10.11
CA SER A 416 -2.46 -33.21 9.74
C SER A 416 -2.26 -33.13 8.23
N ARG A 417 -3.05 -33.87 7.43
CA ARG A 417 -2.98 -33.79 5.96
C ARG A 417 -3.46 -32.44 5.44
N VAL A 418 -4.54 -31.90 6.00
CA VAL A 418 -5.06 -30.57 5.65
C VAL A 418 -3.98 -29.52 5.93
N ALA A 419 -3.33 -29.58 7.09
CA ALA A 419 -2.25 -28.66 7.44
C ALA A 419 -1.07 -28.71 6.45
N THR A 420 -0.67 -29.91 6.02
CA THR A 420 0.36 -30.08 4.99
C THR A 420 -0.06 -29.46 3.66
N VAL A 421 -1.28 -29.76 3.18
CA VAL A 421 -1.78 -29.23 1.89
C VAL A 421 -1.95 -27.71 1.94
N ALA A 422 -2.47 -27.16 3.04
CA ALA A 422 -2.62 -25.71 3.20
C ALA A 422 -1.26 -24.98 3.16
N ALA A 423 -0.21 -25.57 3.77
CA ALA A 423 1.15 -25.05 3.72
C ALA A 423 1.84 -25.18 2.34
N GLU A 424 1.31 -26.03 1.45
CA GLU A 424 1.73 -26.15 0.04
C GLU A 424 0.96 -25.18 -0.88
N LEU A 425 -0.28 -24.85 -0.54
CA LEU A 425 -1.13 -23.92 -1.28
C LEU A 425 -0.70 -22.46 -1.13
N THR A 426 -0.04 -22.11 -0.03
CA THR A 426 0.48 -20.77 0.16
C THR A 426 1.51 -20.49 -0.92
N PRO A 427 1.41 -19.39 -1.68
CA PRO A 427 2.56 -18.92 -2.46
C PRO A 427 3.66 -18.61 -1.46
N ARG A 428 4.60 -19.55 -1.27
CA ARG A 428 5.76 -19.32 -0.44
C ARG A 428 6.51 -18.15 -1.07
N PRO A 429 6.81 -17.07 -0.34
CA PRO A 429 7.87 -16.19 -0.76
C PRO A 429 9.10 -17.06 -0.98
N THR A 430 9.65 -17.06 -2.20
CA THR A 430 10.78 -17.93 -2.55
C THR A 430 12.07 -17.53 -1.83
N LEU A 431 12.06 -16.39 -1.13
CA LEU A 431 13.18 -15.81 -0.42
C LEU A 431 12.87 -15.59 1.07
N GLY A 432 13.38 -16.49 1.90
CA GLY A 432 13.60 -16.24 3.32
C GLY A 432 12.83 -17.18 4.26
N PRO A 433 13.47 -17.74 5.30
CA PRO A 433 12.74 -18.39 6.37
C PRO A 433 11.86 -17.36 7.08
N ALA A 434 10.63 -17.76 7.42
CA ALA A 434 9.86 -17.09 8.46
C ALA A 434 10.79 -16.79 9.63
N GLY A 435 10.80 -15.55 10.13
CA GLY A 435 11.71 -15.16 11.21
C GLY A 435 11.62 -16.17 12.37
N PRO A 436 12.70 -16.44 13.13
CA PRO A 436 12.66 -17.38 14.23
C PRO A 436 11.51 -17.03 15.20
N GLY A 437 10.48 -17.87 15.24
CA GLY A 437 9.25 -17.66 16.03
C GLY A 437 7.99 -17.27 15.24
N GLU A 438 8.08 -16.97 13.94
CA GLU A 438 6.88 -16.83 13.10
C GLU A 438 6.23 -18.20 12.89
N LEU A 439 5.05 -18.36 13.45
CA LEU A 439 4.26 -19.56 13.27
C LEU A 439 3.72 -19.58 11.84
N ALA A 440 4.00 -20.66 11.13
CA ALA A 440 3.18 -21.03 9.98
C ALA A 440 1.76 -21.21 10.50
N GLY A 441 0.85 -20.36 10.05
CA GLY A 441 -0.47 -20.26 10.62
C GLY A 441 -1.50 -19.71 9.66
N VAL A 442 -2.76 -20.02 9.93
CA VAL A 442 -3.92 -19.44 9.25
C VAL A 442 -4.25 -18.12 9.93
N HIS A 443 -4.24 -17.04 9.17
CA HIS A 443 -4.70 -15.75 9.63
C HIS A 443 -6.08 -15.49 9.04
N LEU A 444 -7.04 -15.02 9.85
CA LEU A 444 -8.41 -14.81 9.39
C LEU A 444 -8.47 -13.91 8.13
N LEU A 445 -7.58 -12.91 8.05
CA LEU A 445 -7.49 -11.93 6.96
C LEU A 445 -6.12 -11.94 6.28
N GLY A 446 -5.34 -13.02 6.47
CA GLY A 446 -3.90 -13.02 6.17
C GLY A 446 -3.09 -12.06 7.05
N ARG A 447 -1.80 -11.86 6.74
CA ARG A 447 -1.04 -10.77 7.37
C ARG A 447 -1.16 -9.54 6.47
N LEU A 448 -1.71 -8.50 7.05
CA LEU A 448 -1.81 -7.19 6.44
C LEU A 448 -0.46 -6.50 6.61
N ARG A 449 0.39 -6.65 5.59
CA ARG A 449 1.66 -5.94 5.45
C ARG A 449 1.60 -5.15 4.17
N SER A 450 1.97 -3.87 4.23
CA SER A 450 2.19 -3.08 3.01
C SER A 450 3.18 -3.81 2.10
N LEU A 451 3.05 -3.62 0.78
CA LEU A 451 3.98 -4.21 -0.19
C LEU A 451 5.44 -3.85 0.14
N GLU A 452 5.64 -2.61 0.62
CA GLU A 452 6.92 -2.16 1.15
C GLU A 452 7.37 -2.93 2.40
N GLY A 453 6.50 -3.09 3.40
CA GLY A 453 6.80 -3.88 4.59
C GLY A 453 7.15 -5.34 4.26
N GLN A 454 6.47 -5.93 3.28
CA GLN A 454 6.78 -7.27 2.78
C GLN A 454 8.16 -7.32 2.13
N ALA A 455 8.47 -6.36 1.26
CA ALA A 455 9.77 -6.29 0.61
C ALA A 455 10.92 -6.04 1.59
N LEU A 456 10.74 -5.12 2.55
CA LEU A 456 11.73 -4.84 3.61
C LEU A 456 11.97 -6.05 4.51
N ALA A 457 10.91 -6.77 4.89
CA ALA A 457 11.05 -8.02 5.65
C ALA A 457 11.84 -9.09 4.87
N ARG A 458 11.69 -9.13 3.54
CA ARG A 458 12.39 -10.08 2.65
C ARG A 458 13.84 -9.68 2.37
N LEU A 459 14.14 -8.39 2.29
CA LEU A 459 15.48 -7.84 2.15
C LEU A 459 16.32 -7.90 3.44
N SER A 460 15.90 -8.65 4.45
CA SER A 460 16.59 -8.78 5.75
C SER A 460 18.05 -9.31 5.62
N PRO A 461 18.96 -9.03 6.58
CA PRO A 461 20.43 -8.98 6.42
C PRO A 461 21.18 -10.23 5.91
N ALA A 462 20.51 -11.35 5.69
CA ALA A 462 21.15 -12.54 5.11
C ALA A 462 21.58 -12.34 3.64
N HIS A 463 21.00 -11.35 2.94
CA HIS A 463 21.20 -11.13 1.51
C HIS A 463 21.59 -9.69 1.13
N VAL A 464 21.79 -8.81 2.12
CA VAL A 464 22.19 -7.42 1.90
C VAL A 464 23.65 -7.27 2.30
N PRO A 465 24.47 -6.48 1.58
CA PRO A 465 25.80 -6.10 2.01
C PRO A 465 25.85 -5.78 3.50
N SER A 466 26.99 -5.99 4.16
CA SER A 466 27.24 -5.71 5.59
C SER A 466 27.00 -4.25 6.05
N ARG A 467 26.30 -3.44 5.24
CA ARG A 467 25.71 -2.18 5.63
C ARG A 467 24.49 -2.37 6.53
N THR A 468 24.34 -1.38 7.38
CA THR A 468 23.15 -1.00 8.14
C THR A 468 21.89 -1.05 7.28
N ARG A 469 21.12 -2.15 7.45
CA ARG A 469 19.65 -2.33 7.30
C ARG A 469 19.00 -1.81 5.99
N SER A 470 18.14 -2.62 5.38
CA SER A 470 17.38 -2.28 4.16
C SER A 470 16.61 -0.95 4.29
N SER A 471 16.46 -0.22 3.19
CA SER A 471 15.80 1.09 3.13
C SER A 471 14.78 1.15 1.98
N ALA A 472 14.02 2.24 1.92
CA ALA A 472 13.12 2.48 0.79
C ALA A 472 13.83 2.47 -0.58
N TYR A 473 15.09 2.89 -0.62
CA TYR A 473 15.87 2.92 -1.86
C TYR A 473 16.16 1.51 -2.39
N ASP A 474 16.29 0.51 -1.52
CA ASP A 474 16.45 -0.89 -1.92
C ASP A 474 15.16 -1.43 -2.55
N LEU A 475 14.01 -1.12 -1.95
CA LEU A 475 12.69 -1.40 -2.51
C LEU A 475 12.52 -0.75 -3.89
N LEU A 476 12.94 0.50 -4.03
CA LEU A 476 12.89 1.18 -5.32
C LEU A 476 13.88 0.59 -6.32
N GLY A 477 15.01 0.04 -5.88
CA GLY A 477 15.90 -0.75 -6.72
C GLY A 477 15.23 -2.00 -7.30
N VAL A 478 14.34 -2.64 -6.52
CA VAL A 478 13.48 -3.75 -6.99
C VAL A 478 12.49 -3.22 -8.03
N LEU A 479 11.76 -2.15 -7.70
CA LEU A 479 10.62 -1.64 -8.45
C LEU A 479 10.98 -0.85 -9.72
N ALA A 480 12.17 -0.25 -9.74
CA ALA A 480 12.64 0.52 -10.87
C ALA A 480 13.08 -0.39 -12.03
N ASP A 481 13.20 0.18 -13.22
CA ASP A 481 13.78 -0.56 -14.34
C ASP A 481 15.25 -0.94 -14.07
N PRO A 482 15.82 -1.94 -14.77
CA PRO A 482 17.17 -2.42 -14.50
C PRO A 482 18.27 -1.35 -14.58
N VAL A 483 18.08 -0.26 -15.34
CA VAL A 483 19.03 0.85 -15.43
C VAL A 483 18.93 1.74 -14.19
N ALA A 484 17.73 2.08 -13.77
CA ALA A 484 17.49 2.86 -12.55
C ALA A 484 17.92 2.09 -11.29
N GLY A 485 17.65 0.78 -11.24
CA GLY A 485 18.17 -0.12 -10.20
C GLY A 485 19.69 -0.09 -10.13
N ARG A 486 20.38 -0.11 -11.28
CA ARG A 486 21.86 0.05 -11.34
C ARG A 486 22.38 1.37 -10.77
N ARG A 487 21.65 2.48 -10.97
CA ARG A 487 22.04 3.79 -10.42
C ARG A 487 21.82 3.86 -8.93
N LEU A 488 20.69 3.36 -8.45
CA LEU A 488 20.43 3.23 -7.02
C LEU A 488 21.51 2.35 -6.36
N ARG A 489 21.91 1.26 -7.01
CA ARG A 489 23.09 0.47 -6.58
C ARG A 489 24.36 1.30 -6.49
N SER A 490 24.63 2.21 -7.43
CA SER A 490 25.84 3.04 -7.38
C SER A 490 25.84 4.02 -6.20
N VAL A 491 24.67 4.59 -5.87
CA VAL A 491 24.47 5.45 -4.70
C VAL A 491 24.64 4.62 -3.43
N VAL A 492 23.97 3.47 -3.36
CA VAL A 492 24.06 2.49 -2.27
C VAL A 492 25.40 1.78 -2.21
N SER A 493 26.27 1.82 -3.23
CA SER A 493 27.63 1.25 -3.20
C SER A 493 28.69 2.30 -2.87
N ALA A 494 28.42 3.58 -3.11
CA ALA A 494 29.34 4.67 -2.79
C ALA A 494 29.47 4.92 -1.27
N GLU A 495 28.44 4.61 -0.47
CA GLU A 495 28.47 4.85 1.00
C GLU A 495 29.28 3.81 1.83
N GLY A 496 30.29 3.15 1.25
CA GLY A 496 31.21 2.23 1.95
C GLY A 496 30.73 0.79 2.16
N SER A 497 31.33 -0.17 1.45
CA SER A 497 31.20 -1.61 1.75
C SER A 497 32.52 -2.31 1.42
N ASP A 498 33.43 -2.29 2.39
CA ASP A 498 34.53 -3.24 2.42
C ASP A 498 33.95 -4.60 2.84
N GLY A 499 33.67 -5.48 1.88
CA GLY A 499 33.51 -6.93 2.14
C GLY A 499 32.15 -7.59 1.88
N SER A 500 31.22 -6.99 1.14
CA SER A 500 29.97 -7.68 0.74
C SER A 500 30.06 -8.34 -0.63
N ASP A 501 29.41 -9.51 -0.79
CA ASP A 501 29.16 -10.15 -2.09
C ASP A 501 28.04 -9.40 -2.86
N PRO A 502 28.38 -8.61 -3.90
CA PRO A 502 27.39 -7.86 -4.67
C PRO A 502 26.46 -8.77 -5.48
N GLU A 503 26.88 -10.01 -5.75
CA GLU A 503 26.13 -10.98 -6.54
C GLU A 503 24.93 -11.53 -5.76
N ALA A 504 25.12 -11.87 -4.48
CA ALA A 504 24.04 -12.33 -3.60
C ALA A 504 22.91 -11.28 -3.45
N TYR A 505 23.28 -10.01 -3.34
CA TYR A 505 22.32 -8.90 -3.28
C TYR A 505 21.56 -8.71 -4.60
N ASP A 506 22.27 -8.80 -5.72
CA ASP A 506 21.66 -8.71 -7.05
C ASP A 506 20.68 -9.88 -7.31
N VAL A 507 21.01 -11.08 -6.85
CA VAL A 507 20.11 -12.25 -6.90
C VAL A 507 18.85 -12.00 -6.07
N ALA A 508 18.99 -11.47 -4.85
CA ALA A 508 17.84 -11.15 -3.99
C ALA A 508 16.94 -10.08 -4.62
N LEU A 509 17.52 -8.99 -5.14
CA LEU A 509 16.77 -7.95 -5.86
C LEU A 509 16.09 -8.49 -7.12
N ALA A 510 16.76 -9.35 -7.89
CA ALA A 510 16.21 -9.93 -9.12
C ALA A 510 15.02 -10.86 -8.82
N ALA A 511 15.13 -11.69 -7.79
CA ALA A 511 14.03 -12.57 -7.37
C ALA A 511 12.85 -11.77 -6.79
N LEU A 512 13.10 -10.74 -5.97
CA LEU A 512 12.05 -9.80 -5.54
C LEU A 512 11.38 -9.10 -6.73
N ARG A 513 12.14 -8.75 -7.77
CA ARG A 513 11.61 -8.15 -8.99
C ARG A 513 10.69 -9.11 -9.75
N GLU A 514 11.07 -10.38 -9.89
CA GLU A 514 10.18 -11.38 -10.52
C GLU A 514 8.94 -11.68 -9.67
N GLU A 515 9.03 -11.64 -8.34
CA GLU A 515 7.87 -11.76 -7.46
C GLU A 515 6.95 -10.52 -7.50
N ALA A 516 7.53 -9.33 -7.70
CA ALA A 516 6.81 -8.09 -7.89
C ALA A 516 6.22 -7.95 -9.31
N ARG A 517 6.78 -8.65 -10.30
CA ARG A 517 6.36 -8.57 -11.71
C ARG A 517 4.89 -8.90 -11.94
N PRO A 518 4.28 -9.93 -11.32
CA PRO A 518 2.84 -10.14 -11.38
C PRO A 518 2.01 -8.95 -10.91
N TRP A 519 2.52 -8.12 -10.00
CA TRP A 519 1.87 -6.89 -9.56
C TRP A 519 2.01 -5.76 -10.59
N TRP A 520 2.94 -5.89 -11.53
CA TRP A 520 3.16 -4.91 -12.61
C TRP A 520 2.43 -5.25 -13.89
N ASP A 521 1.85 -6.45 -13.98
CA ASP A 521 1.21 -6.91 -15.19
C ASP A 521 -0.09 -6.11 -15.43
N PRO A 522 -0.10 -5.19 -16.41
CA PRO A 522 -1.29 -4.42 -16.76
C PRO A 522 -2.34 -5.28 -17.44
N SER A 523 -2.15 -6.61 -17.51
CA SER A 523 -3.14 -7.59 -17.96
C SER A 523 -3.80 -8.38 -16.81
N ARG A 524 -3.63 -8.01 -15.52
CA ARG A 524 -4.32 -8.68 -14.39
C ARG A 524 -5.67 -8.11 -13.92
N PRO A 525 -6.62 -8.92 -13.45
CA PRO A 525 -7.83 -8.47 -12.75
C PRO A 525 -7.66 -7.43 -11.65
N VAL A 526 -8.57 -6.47 -11.56
CA VAL A 526 -8.88 -5.73 -10.31
C VAL A 526 -9.45 -6.76 -9.31
N PRO A 527 -9.01 -6.80 -8.03
CA PRO A 527 -8.43 -5.71 -7.22
C PRO A 527 -6.91 -5.54 -7.30
N THR A 528 -6.19 -6.48 -7.91
CA THR A 528 -4.71 -6.56 -7.83
C THR A 528 -3.98 -5.41 -8.55
N ARG A 529 -4.68 -4.49 -9.22
CA ARG A 529 -4.12 -3.30 -9.90
C ARG A 529 -4.29 -1.98 -9.15
N ALA A 530 -5.09 -1.95 -8.09
CA ALA A 530 -5.58 -0.70 -7.50
C ALA A 530 -5.34 -0.63 -5.99
N CYS A 531 -4.31 -1.31 -5.51
CA CYS A 531 -3.87 -1.15 -4.14
C CYS A 531 -3.24 0.26 -3.96
N LEU A 532 -3.58 0.94 -2.87
CA LEU A 532 -3.02 2.25 -2.51
C LEU A 532 -1.49 2.22 -2.56
N GLU A 533 -0.89 1.17 -1.98
CA GLU A 533 0.55 0.89 -1.99
C GLU A 533 1.14 0.79 -3.40
N GLN A 534 0.43 0.17 -4.33
CA GLN A 534 0.90 0.07 -5.71
C GLN A 534 0.88 1.44 -6.41
N GLY A 535 -0.20 2.21 -6.25
CA GLY A 535 -0.29 3.57 -6.80
C GLY A 535 0.80 4.48 -6.25
N ARG A 536 1.13 4.33 -4.96
CA ARG A 536 2.26 4.98 -4.28
C ARG A 536 3.59 4.60 -4.92
N LEU A 537 3.91 3.30 -4.95
CA LEU A 537 5.18 2.80 -5.46
C LEU A 537 5.40 3.08 -6.95
N TRP A 538 4.34 3.09 -7.77
CA TRP A 538 4.40 3.50 -9.17
C TRP A 538 4.69 4.99 -9.36
N THR A 539 4.12 5.83 -8.50
CA THR A 539 4.42 7.26 -8.49
C THR A 539 5.90 7.49 -8.20
N VAL A 540 6.46 6.77 -7.21
CA VAL A 540 7.90 6.84 -6.90
C VAL A 540 8.76 6.32 -8.05
N ALA A 541 8.36 5.21 -8.69
CA ALA A 541 9.12 4.63 -9.81
C ALA A 541 9.23 5.57 -11.02
N ALA A 542 8.24 6.44 -11.23
CA ALA A 542 8.26 7.43 -12.31
C ALA A 542 9.38 8.47 -12.14
N LEU A 543 9.68 8.85 -10.89
CA LEU A 543 10.78 9.77 -10.56
C LEU A 543 12.15 9.21 -10.94
N LEU A 544 12.28 7.88 -10.94
CA LEU A 544 13.54 7.17 -11.20
C LEU A 544 13.83 6.97 -12.71
N ARG A 545 12.80 6.98 -13.55
CA ARG A 545 12.91 6.67 -14.99
C ARG A 545 13.46 7.82 -15.84
N ARG A 546 13.67 9.01 -15.27
CA ARG A 546 14.06 10.19 -16.04
C ARG A 546 15.45 10.07 -16.69
N ARG A 547 15.48 10.24 -18.02
CA ARG A 547 16.67 10.57 -18.80
C ARG A 547 16.48 11.92 -19.48
N GLY A 548 17.19 12.95 -18.99
CA GLY A 548 17.71 14.06 -19.80
C GLY A 548 16.72 14.99 -20.52
N LEU A 549 15.59 15.39 -19.92
CA LEU A 549 14.59 16.22 -20.62
C LEU A 549 14.06 17.46 -19.85
N ALA A 550 14.52 17.75 -18.63
CA ALA A 550 14.12 18.99 -17.98
C ALA A 550 14.97 20.19 -18.46
N PRO A 551 14.37 21.31 -18.90
CA PRO A 551 15.09 22.53 -19.30
C PRO A 551 15.79 23.19 -18.10
N VAL A 552 15.35 22.90 -16.88
CA VAL A 552 15.99 23.33 -15.65
C VAL A 552 16.99 22.26 -15.21
N ALA A 553 18.30 22.58 -15.27
CA ALA A 553 19.38 21.63 -14.98
C ALA A 553 19.27 21.00 -13.59
N SER A 554 18.78 21.74 -12.59
CA SER A 554 18.60 21.24 -11.21
C SER A 554 17.55 20.16 -11.06
N LEU A 555 16.53 20.09 -11.92
CA LEU A 555 15.56 18.99 -11.90
C LEU A 555 16.18 17.66 -12.39
N ASN A 556 17.38 17.71 -12.98
CA ASN A 556 18.15 16.53 -13.34
C ASN A 556 19.17 16.13 -12.27
N ASP A 557 19.32 16.92 -11.21
CA ASP A 557 20.25 16.65 -10.12
C ASP A 557 19.84 15.37 -9.36
N PRO A 558 20.76 14.41 -9.13
CA PRO A 558 20.48 13.21 -8.35
C PRO A 558 19.89 13.51 -6.96
N TRP A 559 20.38 14.53 -6.26
CA TRP A 559 19.93 14.88 -4.91
C TRP A 559 18.50 15.40 -4.90
N TYR A 560 18.13 16.16 -5.93
CA TYR A 560 16.75 16.61 -6.09
C TYR A 560 15.79 15.43 -6.25
N ARG A 561 16.21 14.42 -7.02
CA ARG A 561 15.43 13.19 -7.23
C ARG A 561 15.32 12.37 -5.95
N ASP A 562 16.41 12.20 -5.23
CA ASP A 562 16.43 11.47 -3.95
C ASP A 562 15.52 12.15 -2.92
N ARG A 563 15.55 13.49 -2.83
CA ARG A 563 14.60 14.29 -2.05
C ARG A 563 13.16 13.97 -2.43
N LEU A 564 12.83 14.02 -3.73
CA LEU A 564 11.47 13.76 -4.20
C LEU A 564 11.02 12.31 -3.96
N VAL A 565 11.93 11.36 -4.02
CA VAL A 565 11.67 9.96 -3.68
C VAL A 565 11.28 9.85 -2.22
N LEU A 566 12.05 10.42 -1.30
CA LEU A 566 11.72 10.45 0.13
C LEU A 566 10.41 11.19 0.40
N ALA A 567 10.20 12.33 -0.26
CA ALA A 567 8.97 13.09 -0.17
C ALA A 567 7.77 12.24 -0.62
N ALA A 568 7.88 11.51 -1.73
CA ALA A 568 6.82 10.65 -2.23
C ALA A 568 6.52 9.50 -1.25
N LEU A 569 7.55 8.84 -0.72
CA LEU A 569 7.42 7.78 0.27
C LEU A 569 6.82 8.27 1.60
N ALA A 570 7.17 9.47 2.05
CA ALA A 570 6.64 10.04 3.28
C ALA A 570 5.21 10.59 3.10
N ALA A 571 4.91 11.20 1.95
CA ALA A 571 3.59 11.69 1.59
C ALA A 571 2.54 10.57 1.50
N CYS A 572 2.95 9.32 1.29
CA CYS A 572 2.06 8.16 1.36
C CYS A 572 1.30 8.07 2.68
N ASN A 573 1.89 8.56 3.77
CA ASN A 573 1.30 8.55 5.10
C ASN A 573 0.66 9.88 5.49
N ALA A 574 0.46 10.78 4.52
CA ALA A 574 -0.24 12.02 4.77
C ALA A 574 -1.60 11.70 5.40
N PRO A 575 -1.95 12.37 6.51
CA PRO A 575 -3.27 12.20 7.10
C PRO A 575 -4.35 12.59 6.10
N PRO A 576 -5.59 12.11 6.28
CA PRO A 576 -6.68 12.53 5.42
C PRO A 576 -6.87 14.07 5.49
N PRO A 577 -7.47 14.68 4.44
CA PRO A 577 -8.03 16.01 4.57
C PRO A 577 -8.99 16.11 5.77
N ALA A 578 -9.19 17.33 6.26
CA ALA A 578 -10.13 17.62 7.34
C ALA A 578 -11.48 16.93 7.09
N PRO A 579 -12.15 16.40 8.12
CA PRO A 579 -13.44 15.72 7.96
C PRO A 579 -14.60 16.65 7.57
N GLU A 580 -14.41 17.97 7.64
CA GLU A 580 -15.38 18.97 7.17
C GLU A 580 -15.75 18.71 5.71
N GLU A 581 -17.02 18.96 5.35
CA GLU A 581 -17.48 18.88 3.95
C GLU A 581 -16.46 19.60 3.07
N LEU A 582 -15.97 18.91 2.02
CA LEU A 582 -15.06 19.50 1.06
C LEU A 582 -15.66 20.84 0.64
N PRO A 583 -15.03 21.98 0.98
CA PRO A 583 -15.61 23.26 0.65
C PRO A 583 -15.82 23.25 -0.86
N PRO A 584 -16.98 23.74 -1.35
CA PRO A 584 -17.21 23.78 -2.78
C PRO A 584 -16.01 24.47 -3.42
N ILE A 585 -15.41 23.80 -4.41
CA ILE A 585 -14.27 24.33 -5.17
C ILE A 585 -14.83 25.34 -6.17
N ASP A 586 -15.43 26.39 -5.61
CA ASP A 586 -16.00 27.50 -6.35
C ASP A 586 -14.96 28.61 -6.42
N GLY A 587 -14.73 29.08 -7.64
CA GLY A 587 -13.81 30.18 -7.91
C GLY A 587 -12.53 29.78 -8.65
N ALA A 588 -11.93 30.78 -9.26
CA ALA A 588 -10.63 30.70 -9.91
C ALA A 588 -9.60 31.34 -8.97
N GLY A 589 -8.59 30.57 -8.59
CA GLY A 589 -7.39 31.07 -7.94
C GLY A 589 -6.35 31.56 -8.97
N PRO A 590 -5.22 32.11 -8.48
CA PRO A 590 -4.09 32.44 -9.34
C PRO A 590 -3.55 31.18 -10.03
N THR A 591 -3.33 31.26 -11.35
CA THR A 591 -2.70 30.17 -12.11
C THR A 591 -1.27 29.96 -11.60
N PRO A 592 -0.91 28.74 -11.17
CA PRO A 592 0.40 28.48 -10.62
C PRO A 592 1.50 28.50 -11.68
N VAL A 593 2.70 28.91 -11.29
CA VAL A 593 3.93 28.59 -12.02
C VAL A 593 4.18 27.09 -11.87
N LEU A 594 4.73 26.44 -12.90
CA LEU A 594 4.86 24.98 -12.92
C LEU A 594 6.27 24.52 -12.59
N GLU A 595 6.35 23.45 -11.81
CA GLU A 595 7.49 22.54 -11.82
C GLU A 595 7.26 21.49 -12.93
N PRO A 596 7.99 21.52 -14.06
CA PRO A 596 7.63 20.75 -15.25
C PRO A 596 7.98 19.25 -15.13
N LEU A 597 7.13 18.49 -14.44
CA LEU A 597 7.25 17.05 -14.18
C LEU A 597 6.09 16.24 -14.80
N PRO A 598 5.94 16.21 -16.14
CA PRO A 598 4.75 15.62 -16.76
C PRO A 598 4.58 14.13 -16.44
N GLU A 599 5.67 13.37 -16.29
CA GLU A 599 5.61 11.94 -16.00
C GLU A 599 5.09 11.67 -14.57
N LEU A 600 5.47 12.51 -13.61
CA LEU A 600 4.98 12.43 -12.24
C LEU A 600 3.48 12.72 -12.22
N HIS A 601 3.08 13.87 -12.77
CA HIS A 601 1.69 14.29 -12.82
C HIS A 601 0.81 13.29 -13.57
N ALA A 602 1.29 12.71 -14.68
CA ALA A 602 0.53 11.71 -15.43
C ALA A 602 0.26 10.46 -14.60
N ARG A 603 1.21 10.08 -13.75
CA ARG A 603 1.11 8.90 -12.88
C ARG A 603 0.21 9.17 -11.69
N LEU A 604 0.30 10.34 -11.08
CA LEU A 604 -0.64 10.78 -10.05
C LEU A 604 -2.07 10.84 -10.59
N ALA A 605 -2.27 11.40 -11.78
CA ALA A 605 -3.57 11.44 -12.45
C ALA A 605 -4.14 10.03 -12.67
N PHE A 606 -3.32 9.13 -13.22
CA PHE A 606 -3.69 7.74 -13.46
C PHE A 606 -4.04 7.01 -12.15
N SER A 607 -3.18 7.09 -11.14
CA SER A 607 -3.42 6.44 -9.85
C SER A 607 -4.67 6.99 -9.16
N ALA A 608 -4.88 8.31 -9.18
CA ALA A 608 -6.08 8.93 -8.62
C ALA A 608 -7.36 8.46 -9.35
N ALA A 609 -7.36 8.41 -10.68
CA ALA A 609 -8.49 7.90 -11.45
C ALA A 609 -8.77 6.42 -11.15
N ARG A 610 -7.73 5.59 -10.98
CA ARG A 610 -7.92 4.17 -10.62
C ARG A 610 -8.48 3.98 -9.22
N LEU A 611 -8.00 4.74 -8.25
CA LEU A 611 -8.55 4.71 -6.89
C LEU A 611 -9.99 5.20 -6.87
N ARG A 612 -10.34 6.20 -7.70
CA ARG A 612 -11.72 6.66 -7.88
C ARG A 612 -12.59 5.51 -8.38
N ASP A 613 -12.20 4.84 -9.46
CA ASP A 613 -12.97 3.74 -10.06
C ASP A 613 -13.21 2.60 -9.05
N VAL A 614 -12.20 2.28 -8.23
CA VAL A 614 -12.33 1.26 -7.18
C VAL A 614 -13.22 1.73 -6.03
N GLY A 615 -13.08 2.98 -5.59
CA GLY A 615 -13.95 3.56 -4.58
C GLY A 615 -15.42 3.55 -5.04
N GLU A 616 -15.67 3.90 -6.30
CA GLU A 616 -17.00 3.87 -6.92
C GLU A 616 -17.61 2.45 -6.89
N GLN A 617 -16.80 1.42 -7.16
CA GLN A 617 -17.26 0.03 -7.18
C GLN A 617 -17.52 -0.57 -5.79
N LEU A 618 -16.70 -0.20 -4.80
CA LEU A 618 -16.73 -0.82 -3.48
C LEU A 618 -17.67 -0.10 -2.51
N LEU A 619 -17.68 1.24 -2.51
CA LEU A 619 -18.44 2.05 -1.57
C LEU A 619 -19.93 2.04 -1.94
N ALA A 620 -20.79 1.98 -0.91
CA ALA A 620 -22.24 1.91 -1.10
C ALA A 620 -22.82 3.15 -1.82
N ASP A 621 -22.24 4.33 -1.55
CA ASP A 621 -22.66 5.60 -2.13
C ASP A 621 -22.04 5.87 -3.52
N GLY A 622 -21.10 5.03 -3.98
CA GLY A 622 -20.40 5.20 -5.25
C GLY A 622 -19.86 6.62 -5.45
N TRP A 623 -20.35 7.33 -6.48
CA TRP A 623 -20.05 8.75 -6.76
C TRP A 623 -20.45 9.74 -5.66
N GLY A 624 -21.34 9.36 -4.74
CA GLY A 624 -21.71 10.14 -3.57
C GLY A 624 -20.62 10.22 -2.50
N SER A 625 -19.61 9.34 -2.56
CA SER A 625 -18.50 9.35 -1.61
C SER A 625 -17.62 10.61 -1.77
N PRO A 626 -17.33 11.33 -0.66
CA PRO A 626 -16.38 12.45 -0.67
C PRO A 626 -14.98 12.04 -1.14
N ALA A 627 -14.51 10.83 -0.81
CA ALA A 627 -13.23 10.31 -1.27
C ALA A 627 -13.20 10.13 -2.80
N VAL A 628 -14.26 9.57 -3.39
CA VAL A 628 -14.37 9.35 -4.84
C VAL A 628 -14.37 10.69 -5.58
N GLN A 629 -15.12 11.68 -5.08
CA GLN A 629 -15.15 13.03 -5.65
C GLN A 629 -13.79 13.73 -5.55
N ALA A 630 -13.11 13.62 -4.41
CA ALA A 630 -11.76 14.17 -4.23
C ALA A 630 -10.74 13.54 -5.19
N LEU A 631 -10.80 12.23 -5.40
CA LEU A 631 -9.93 11.51 -6.34
C LEU A 631 -10.18 11.93 -7.78
N ASP A 632 -11.46 12.12 -8.16
CA ASP A 632 -11.82 12.61 -9.49
C ASP A 632 -11.28 14.04 -9.74
N GLN A 633 -11.46 14.93 -8.77
CA GLN A 633 -10.93 16.29 -8.83
C GLN A 633 -9.40 16.30 -8.93
N LEU A 634 -8.73 15.48 -8.12
CA LEU A 634 -7.27 15.34 -8.16
C LEU A 634 -6.80 14.80 -9.51
N ALA A 635 -7.46 13.77 -10.05
CA ALA A 635 -7.11 13.19 -11.35
C ALA A 635 -7.17 14.23 -12.48
N ARG A 636 -8.23 15.04 -12.52
CA ARG A 636 -8.37 16.14 -13.50
C ARG A 636 -7.29 17.21 -13.33
N LEU A 637 -6.96 17.58 -12.09
CA LEU A 637 -5.93 18.58 -11.80
C LEU A 637 -4.55 18.10 -12.25
N GLU A 638 -4.18 16.86 -11.91
CA GLU A 638 -2.91 16.25 -12.27
C GLU A 638 -2.80 16.03 -13.80
N GLN A 639 -3.92 15.73 -14.48
CA GLN A 639 -3.95 15.69 -15.95
C GLN A 639 -3.69 17.07 -16.57
N ALA A 640 -4.24 18.13 -15.99
CA ALA A 640 -3.94 19.50 -16.43
C ALA A 640 -2.48 19.89 -16.19
N LEU A 641 -1.91 19.54 -15.03
CA LEU A 641 -0.48 19.73 -14.72
C LEU A 641 0.41 18.95 -15.68
N THR A 642 0.01 17.73 -16.08
CA THR A 642 0.69 16.92 -17.09
C THR A 642 0.75 17.64 -18.43
N ALA A 643 -0.42 18.04 -18.96
CA ALA A 643 -0.52 18.71 -20.26
C ALA A 643 0.27 20.02 -20.27
N ALA A 644 0.11 20.84 -19.22
CA ALA A 644 0.82 22.10 -19.11
C ALA A 644 2.34 21.91 -19.00
N SER A 645 2.79 20.90 -18.25
CA SER A 645 4.21 20.55 -18.17
C SER A 645 4.77 20.12 -19.53
N GLN A 646 4.05 19.30 -20.29
CA GLN A 646 4.47 18.89 -21.64
C GLN A 646 4.59 20.09 -22.59
N ASP A 647 3.62 21.01 -22.54
CA ASP A 647 3.66 22.24 -23.31
C ASP A 647 4.85 23.11 -22.91
N VAL A 648 5.15 23.24 -21.61
CA VAL A 648 6.34 23.98 -21.10
C VAL A 648 7.62 23.38 -21.61
N LEU A 649 7.77 22.05 -21.56
CA LEU A 649 8.96 21.36 -22.08
C LEU A 649 9.09 21.48 -23.61
N ALA A 650 7.97 21.54 -24.33
CA ALA A 650 7.92 21.65 -25.79
C ALA A 650 7.93 23.10 -26.31
N ASP A 651 8.04 24.10 -25.43
CA ASP A 651 7.96 25.53 -25.75
C ASP A 651 6.70 25.94 -26.53
N ARG A 652 5.55 25.30 -26.24
CA ARG A 652 4.25 25.59 -26.89
C ARG A 652 3.27 26.26 -25.93
N PRO A 653 2.47 27.27 -26.32
CA PRO A 653 1.50 27.92 -25.42
C PRO A 653 0.57 26.89 -24.72
N VAL A 654 0.27 27.10 -23.42
CA VAL A 654 -0.60 26.20 -22.66
C VAL A 654 -2.03 26.44 -23.12
N ALA A 655 -2.75 25.39 -23.50
CA ALA A 655 -4.13 25.48 -23.96
C ALA A 655 -5.05 26.18 -22.95
N THR A 656 -6.03 26.96 -23.44
CA THR A 656 -6.96 27.72 -22.59
C THR A 656 -7.75 26.84 -21.63
N SER A 657 -8.16 25.64 -22.07
CA SER A 657 -8.84 24.65 -21.21
C SER A 657 -7.93 24.20 -20.05
N THR A 658 -6.66 23.95 -20.33
CA THR A 658 -5.65 23.61 -19.31
C THR A 658 -5.42 24.77 -18.36
N GLN A 659 -5.35 26.02 -18.84
CA GLN A 659 -5.22 27.19 -17.97
C GLN A 659 -6.42 27.35 -17.03
N ALA A 660 -7.64 27.14 -17.53
CA ALA A 660 -8.86 27.17 -16.72
C ALA A 660 -8.87 26.08 -15.64
N ALA A 661 -8.36 24.89 -15.94
CA ALA A 661 -8.17 23.83 -14.95
C ALA A 661 -7.10 24.18 -13.91
N LEU A 662 -5.97 24.76 -14.34
CA LEU A 662 -4.89 25.20 -13.45
C LEU A 662 -5.30 26.35 -12.52
N ALA A 663 -6.25 27.18 -12.92
CA ALA A 663 -6.82 28.20 -12.03
C ALA A 663 -7.51 27.57 -10.80
N LYS A 664 -7.90 26.29 -10.86
CA LYS A 664 -8.46 25.56 -9.71
C LYS A 664 -7.39 24.98 -8.78
N TYR A 665 -6.11 25.08 -9.12
CA TYR A 665 -5.02 24.46 -8.36
C TYR A 665 -5.01 24.85 -6.87
N VAL A 666 -5.00 26.15 -6.56
CA VAL A 666 -4.98 26.62 -5.16
C VAL A 666 -6.27 26.25 -4.41
N PRO A 667 -7.48 26.49 -4.96
CA PRO A 667 -8.72 26.00 -4.36
C PRO A 667 -8.72 24.50 -4.06
N THR A 668 -8.37 23.66 -5.04
CA THR A 668 -8.30 22.20 -4.89
C THR A 668 -7.29 21.80 -3.83
N LEU A 669 -6.09 22.39 -3.85
CA LEU A 669 -5.07 22.11 -2.84
C LEU A 669 -5.58 22.42 -1.44
N ARG A 670 -6.25 23.56 -1.22
CA ARG A 670 -6.78 23.92 0.12
C ARG A 670 -7.91 22.99 0.59
N ALA A 671 -8.74 22.54 -0.34
CA ALA A 671 -9.84 21.61 -0.07
C ALA A 671 -9.33 20.21 0.27
N LEU A 672 -8.32 19.72 -0.47
CA LEU A 672 -7.82 18.35 -0.37
C LEU A 672 -6.59 18.20 0.53
N ALA A 673 -5.96 19.29 0.95
CA ALA A 673 -4.79 19.25 1.82
C ALA A 673 -5.12 18.72 3.21
N PRO A 674 -4.20 17.95 3.81
CA PRO A 674 -4.30 17.63 5.22
C PRO A 674 -4.15 18.89 6.09
N LEU A 675 -4.79 18.88 7.27
CA LEU A 675 -4.64 19.96 8.25
C LEU A 675 -3.24 19.99 8.87
N ASP A 676 -2.71 18.82 9.18
CA ASP A 676 -1.35 18.62 9.64
C ASP A 676 -0.62 17.76 8.62
N VAL A 677 0.57 18.15 8.19
CA VAL A 677 1.36 17.34 7.25
C VAL A 677 2.17 16.28 7.95
N ARG A 678 2.30 16.36 9.28
CA ARG A 678 3.14 15.47 10.05
C ARG A 678 2.58 14.06 10.02
N SER A 679 3.46 13.12 9.74
CA SER A 679 3.14 11.71 9.72
C SER A 679 4.37 10.93 10.13
N VAL A 680 4.17 9.82 10.85
CA VAL A 680 5.22 8.84 11.11
C VAL A 680 4.65 7.44 10.91
N GLU A 681 5.38 6.64 10.16
CA GLU A 681 5.12 5.24 9.91
C GLU A 681 6.32 4.40 10.37
N ASP A 682 6.01 3.23 10.90
CA ASP A 682 6.98 2.22 11.30
C ASP A 682 6.92 1.07 10.30
N LEU A 683 7.97 0.91 9.51
CA LEU A 683 8.09 -0.08 8.46
C LEU A 683 8.93 -1.27 8.92
N GLY A 684 8.27 -2.43 8.97
CA GLY A 684 8.93 -3.72 9.19
C GLY A 684 9.68 -3.87 10.52
N ARG A 685 10.11 -5.10 10.81
CA ARG A 685 11.02 -5.37 11.92
C ARG A 685 12.18 -6.20 11.40
N GLY A 686 13.33 -5.55 11.20
CA GLY A 686 14.58 -6.23 10.86
C GLY A 686 15.21 -6.85 12.12
N THR A 687 16.28 -7.63 11.95
CA THR A 687 17.00 -8.29 13.06
C THR A 687 17.61 -7.34 14.10
N GLY A 688 17.48 -6.01 13.93
CA GLY A 688 17.98 -4.99 14.85
C GLY A 688 17.02 -3.86 15.20
N GLY A 689 15.77 -3.83 14.71
CA GLY A 689 14.88 -2.70 15.01
C GLY A 689 13.74 -2.47 14.04
N VAL A 690 13.22 -1.23 14.03
CA VAL A 690 12.10 -0.74 13.20
C VAL A 690 12.55 0.46 12.38
N LEU A 691 12.14 0.53 11.12
CA LEU A 691 12.40 1.68 10.25
C LEU A 691 11.29 2.70 10.46
N HIS A 692 11.61 3.85 11.03
CA HIS A 692 10.71 4.99 11.10
C HIS A 692 10.85 5.83 9.84
N ARG A 693 9.73 6.18 9.23
CA ARG A 693 9.66 7.16 8.15
C ARG A 693 8.64 8.21 8.50
N GLY A 694 8.94 9.48 8.28
CA GLY A 694 7.96 10.53 8.54
C GLY A 694 8.10 11.78 7.73
N VAL A 695 7.03 12.57 7.74
CA VAL A 695 7.02 13.99 7.41
C VAL A 695 7.07 14.76 8.72
N LEU A 696 8.05 15.64 8.89
CA LEU A 696 8.21 16.46 10.10
C LEU A 696 7.56 17.85 9.97
N GLY A 697 7.34 18.31 8.74
CA GLY A 697 6.75 19.61 8.45
C GLY A 697 6.86 20.01 6.99
N LEU A 698 6.49 21.26 6.72
CA LEU A 698 6.66 21.91 5.42
C LEU A 698 7.72 23.01 5.48
N GLU A 699 8.45 23.10 4.38
CA GLU A 699 9.29 24.23 4.04
C GLU A 699 8.80 24.92 2.78
N ARG A 700 9.38 26.08 2.50
CA ARG A 700 9.09 26.85 1.29
C ARG A 700 10.08 26.46 0.20
N LEU A 701 9.59 25.87 -0.88
CA LEU A 701 10.37 25.70 -2.11
C LEU A 701 10.26 26.98 -2.92
N VAL A 702 11.38 27.61 -3.24
CA VAL A 702 11.45 28.75 -4.18
C VAL A 702 12.07 28.25 -5.48
N LEU A 703 11.38 28.44 -6.60
CA LEU A 703 11.80 27.98 -7.92
C LEU A 703 11.77 29.13 -8.93
N ILE A 704 12.74 29.15 -9.83
CA ILE A 704 12.66 29.88 -11.11
C ILE A 704 11.94 28.97 -12.09
N GLY A 705 10.62 29.12 -12.14
CA GLY A 705 9.76 28.35 -13.02
C GLY A 705 9.32 29.14 -14.25
N VAL A 706 8.47 28.53 -15.06
CA VAL A 706 7.85 29.15 -16.24
C VAL A 706 6.40 29.46 -15.92
N ASP A 707 6.00 30.71 -16.13
CA ASP A 707 4.60 31.12 -16.03
C ASP A 707 3.79 30.51 -17.20
N PRO A 708 2.74 29.72 -16.92
CA PRO A 708 2.01 29.01 -17.98
C PRO A 708 1.23 29.93 -18.90
N ALA A 709 0.81 31.11 -18.42
CA ALA A 709 0.06 32.08 -19.21
C ALA A 709 0.98 32.93 -20.09
N THR A 710 2.10 33.39 -19.54
CA THR A 710 2.99 34.36 -20.20
C THR A 710 4.24 33.76 -20.83
N ARG A 711 4.56 32.50 -20.53
CA ARG A 711 5.77 31.80 -20.99
C ARG A 711 7.09 32.40 -20.53
N ARG A 712 7.08 33.32 -19.58
CA ARG A 712 8.29 33.97 -19.06
C ARG A 712 8.78 33.27 -17.80
N LEU A 713 10.10 33.27 -17.61
CA LEU A 713 10.69 32.85 -16.35
C LEU A 713 10.17 33.75 -15.22
N ARG A 714 9.72 33.13 -14.13
CA ARG A 714 9.24 33.80 -12.92
C ARG A 714 9.74 33.06 -11.69
N VAL A 715 10.03 33.83 -10.64
CA VAL A 715 10.23 33.27 -9.32
C VAL A 715 8.87 33.00 -8.72
N ALA A 716 8.66 31.77 -8.24
CA ALA A 716 7.45 31.31 -7.58
C ALA A 716 7.82 30.54 -6.31
N SER A 717 6.85 30.37 -5.42
CA SER A 717 7.04 29.57 -4.22
C SER A 717 5.93 28.57 -3.99
N GLY A 718 6.31 27.41 -3.47
CA GLY A 718 5.39 26.32 -3.11
C GLY A 718 5.89 25.58 -1.89
N ALA A 719 5.31 24.40 -1.64
CA ALA A 719 5.69 23.54 -0.54
C ALA A 719 6.86 22.63 -0.90
N ALA A 720 7.72 22.37 0.09
CA ALA A 720 8.67 21.26 0.13
C ALA A 720 8.41 20.44 1.41
N LEU A 721 8.40 19.12 1.29
CA LEU A 721 8.26 18.22 2.44
C LEU A 721 9.60 18.08 3.17
N VAL A 722 9.56 18.19 4.49
CA VAL A 722 10.66 17.78 5.36
C VAL A 722 10.45 16.31 5.70
N ALA A 723 11.00 15.41 4.88
CA ALA A 723 10.88 13.97 5.05
C ALA A 723 12.17 13.37 5.64
N ASN A 724 12.02 12.35 6.48
CA ASN A 724 13.14 11.62 7.06
C ASN A 724 12.86 10.11 7.16
N GLU A 725 13.93 9.33 7.23
CA GLU A 725 13.89 7.87 7.41
C GLU A 725 15.04 7.46 8.36
N TRP A 726 14.73 6.78 9.46
CA TRP A 726 15.74 6.36 10.43
C TRP A 726 15.39 5.03 11.08
N TRP A 727 16.39 4.24 11.44
CA TRP A 727 16.22 2.98 12.14
C TRP A 727 16.31 3.19 13.66
N ALA A 728 15.34 2.66 14.42
CA ALA A 728 15.41 2.62 15.88
C ALA A 728 15.58 1.18 16.38
N ALA A 729 16.35 1.00 17.46
CA ALA A 729 16.58 -0.30 18.08
C ALA A 729 15.33 -0.88 18.79
N THR A 730 14.42 -0.01 19.25
CA THR A 730 13.15 -0.41 19.86
C THR A 730 12.01 0.52 19.38
N PRO A 731 10.75 0.03 19.30
CA PRO A 731 9.60 0.84 18.86
C PRO A 731 9.20 1.99 19.80
N GLN A 732 10.02 2.30 20.82
CA GLN A 732 9.58 3.01 22.04
C GLN A 732 10.01 4.47 22.13
N ALA A 733 10.71 5.03 21.14
CA ALA A 733 10.93 6.47 21.07
C ALA A 733 9.66 7.13 20.52
N SER A 734 8.86 7.77 21.38
CA SER A 734 7.80 8.67 20.95
C SER A 734 8.42 9.78 20.09
N VAL A 735 7.80 10.02 18.93
CA VAL A 735 8.10 11.15 18.03
C VAL A 735 8.03 12.50 18.76
N ASP A 736 7.30 12.54 19.89
CA ASP A 736 7.07 13.73 20.70
C ASP A 736 8.25 14.20 21.57
N GLU A 737 9.33 13.41 21.73
CA GLU A 737 10.47 13.82 22.58
C GLU A 737 11.80 13.72 21.83
N GLY A 738 12.08 14.74 21.02
CA GLY A 738 13.46 15.08 20.69
C GLY A 738 14.13 14.21 19.64
N ALA A 739 13.44 13.88 18.55
CA ALA A 739 14.17 13.91 17.28
C ALA A 739 14.81 15.30 17.24
N PRO A 740 16.16 15.41 17.29
CA PRO A 740 16.80 16.72 17.37
C PRO A 740 16.22 17.56 16.25
N ASP A 741 15.75 18.77 16.59
CA ASP A 741 15.48 19.82 15.61
C ASP A 741 16.61 19.71 14.59
N PRO A 742 16.31 19.41 13.32
CA PRO A 742 17.36 19.01 12.42
C PRO A 742 18.36 20.17 12.42
N THR A 743 19.62 19.87 12.69
CA THR A 743 20.64 20.84 13.17
C THR A 743 20.92 22.02 12.22
N TRP A 744 20.23 22.07 11.09
CA TRP A 744 20.15 23.20 10.17
C TRP A 744 19.11 24.27 10.55
N ALA A 745 18.15 24.00 11.44
CA ALA A 745 17.17 24.99 11.94
C ALA A 745 17.80 26.02 12.91
N ALA A 746 19.03 25.79 13.36
CA ALA A 746 19.85 26.79 14.01
C ALA A 746 21.13 27.00 13.20
N HIS A 747 21.13 28.01 12.33
CA HIS A 747 22.32 28.85 12.21
C HIS A 747 22.58 29.52 13.57
N ARG A 748 23.03 28.75 14.57
CA ARG A 748 23.84 29.35 15.63
C ARG A 748 25.16 29.69 14.96
N VAL A 749 25.29 30.96 14.64
CA VAL A 749 26.58 31.66 14.58
C VAL A 749 27.22 31.46 15.95
N SER A 750 27.86 30.31 16.19
CA SER A 750 28.90 30.24 17.21
C SER A 750 30.11 30.94 16.61
N GLY A 751 30.15 32.25 16.85
CA GLY A 751 31.39 33.00 16.76
C GLY A 751 32.47 32.24 17.52
N ARG A 752 33.65 32.14 16.90
CA ARG A 752 34.89 31.77 17.56
C ARG A 752 34.92 32.42 18.95
N LYS A 753 34.91 31.62 20.02
CA LYS A 753 35.65 32.00 21.21
C LYS A 753 37.00 31.31 21.11
N GLN A 754 38.02 32.15 21.21
CA GLN A 754 39.44 31.81 21.28
C GLN A 754 39.72 30.76 22.34
#